data_AF-A0A315AM23-F1
#
_entry.id   AF-A0A315AM23-F1
#
_cell.length_a   1.000
_cell.length_b   1.000
_cell.length_c   1.000
_cell.angle_alpha   90.00
_cell.angle_beta   90.00
_cell.angle_gamma   90.00
#
_symmetry.space_group_name_H-M   'P 1'
#
loop_
_entity.id
_entity.type
_entity.pdbx_description
1 polymer ?
#
loop_
_entity_poly.entity_id
_entity_poly.type
_entity_poly.pdbx_seq_one_letter_code
_entity_poly.pdbx_strand_id
1 'polypeptide(L)'
;MKQLELARSKDCVHRVKDSLTAENMHIASSGSWSFHATSVLCFFSWVDLELVEMANSKYEFSQVHEFEKPNDEVALNLMNSCAICVSEEFPDVVFLYGFSDEYSFVFKKTSKFYQRRASKVESIIVSFFTSVYVMKWREFFPHKELRYSPSFHAQVISCASIEVLQSYLLWRQTNCHTNNLHNTCLWELIKCGKTESEALELLRGTSKEDKNDLLFGNFEINYQKLNPMFRQGSCVLKTEVIDIVKHRENGSPVRRLRKKSSIVHSKNVAGKCFWNNHTGLMKELGSFTNDIGKVEPDYVRSFQFKKILMPSTWIVIRIDGCHFHRFSDVHEFVKPNDKQALNLMNACAVAVVKEFPDIVFSYGVSDEYSFVLKKDSHFYQRHASEIVSAIVSLFTSVYITKWKDFFHKKELKYPPYFDGRAVCYPSVEILRDYLAWRQVDCHINNQYNTCFWELVKSGKSKSEAQNFLKGTQTGDKEKLLKQFGIDYHKLPAMFRQGSSIFWDKEDITMMHENEKPGGNSLKRVIVEHYLSNTKLKTRFPNQNKSSCGFTRVPVAGPVCSTISSAKVETTCRSFVPTSMKALSLWSPVLTYPTLARLVLALHVLAKLWKGVWTSKIRASLMMTRLKCGFVLGCAAYPSSDVVLETHREEELTG
;
A
#
# COMPACT_ATOMS: atom_id res chain seq x y z
N MET A 1 50.55 13.33 -27.91
CA MET A 1 51.27 14.62 -27.68
C MET A 1 51.59 15.18 -29.05
N LYS A 2 51.28 16.40 -29.44
CA LYS A 2 50.72 17.58 -28.78
C LYS A 2 50.25 18.48 -29.93
N GLN A 3 49.11 19.15 -29.69
CA GLN A 3 48.69 20.42 -30.28
C GLN A 3 48.19 20.52 -31.74
N LEU A 4 47.05 21.22 -31.79
CA LEU A 4 46.54 22.13 -32.82
C LEU A 4 45.89 21.51 -34.05
N GLU A 5 44.56 21.41 -34.01
CA GLU A 5 43.73 22.31 -34.82
C GLU A 5 42.27 22.41 -34.34
N LEU A 6 41.65 23.53 -34.69
CA LEU A 6 40.22 23.87 -34.74
C LEU A 6 39.51 24.53 -33.56
N ALA A 7 39.54 25.87 -33.63
CA ALA A 7 38.57 26.79 -33.07
C ALA A 7 37.22 26.72 -33.81
N ARG A 8 36.13 26.39 -33.09
CA ARG A 8 34.73 26.87 -33.30
C ARG A 8 33.84 26.29 -32.20
N SER A 9 33.87 26.90 -31.02
CA SER A 9 32.81 26.79 -30.02
C SER A 9 32.85 28.02 -29.11
N LYS A 10 32.36 29.14 -29.65
CA LYS A 10 31.91 30.31 -28.90
C LYS A 10 30.47 30.50 -29.35
N ASP A 11 29.53 30.10 -28.49
CA ASP A 11 28.15 30.61 -28.37
C ASP A 11 27.26 29.57 -27.66
N CYS A 12 27.35 29.46 -26.31
CA CYS A 12 26.23 28.97 -25.46
C CYS A 12 26.47 29.02 -23.93
N VAL A 13 27.11 30.06 -23.37
CA VAL A 13 27.19 30.20 -21.89
C VAL A 13 26.99 31.65 -21.44
N HIS A 14 25.91 32.30 -21.90
CA HIS A 14 25.58 33.68 -21.51
C HIS A 14 24.07 33.96 -21.33
N ARG A 15 23.30 33.03 -20.73
CA ARG A 15 21.91 33.37 -20.36
C ARG A 15 21.30 32.54 -19.22
N VAL A 16 21.99 32.38 -18.08
CA VAL A 16 21.36 31.94 -16.80
C VAL A 16 22.06 32.58 -15.58
N LYS A 17 22.63 33.79 -15.73
CA LYS A 17 23.42 34.41 -14.65
C LYS A 17 23.03 35.85 -14.31
N ASP A 18 21.76 36.20 -14.45
CA ASP A 18 21.19 37.45 -13.94
C ASP A 18 19.90 37.15 -13.16
N SER A 19 20.04 37.01 -11.83
CA SER A 19 18.99 37.25 -10.80
C SER A 19 19.45 36.94 -9.37
N LEU A 20 20.72 36.60 -9.13
CA LEU A 20 21.22 36.31 -7.79
C LEU A 20 22.54 37.04 -7.51
N THR A 21 22.48 38.36 -7.36
CA THR A 21 23.43 39.14 -6.53
C THR A 21 22.87 40.54 -6.24
N ALA A 22 22.45 40.74 -4.99
CA ALA A 22 22.41 41.99 -4.20
C ALA A 22 21.47 41.65 -3.04
N GLU A 23 21.86 41.52 -1.77
CA GLU A 23 22.71 42.40 -0.98
C GLU A 23 23.37 41.61 0.18
N ASN A 24 24.47 42.19 0.68
CA ASN A 24 25.08 41.97 1.99
C ASN A 24 26.03 40.78 2.18
N MET A 25 27.23 40.95 1.61
CA MET A 25 28.48 40.47 2.22
C MET A 25 29.19 41.68 2.84
N HIS A 26 29.36 41.69 4.17
CA HIS A 26 30.44 42.42 4.83
C HIS A 26 31.19 41.50 5.79
N ILE A 27 32.51 41.68 5.76
CA ILE A 27 33.60 40.82 6.22
C ILE A 27 33.80 40.89 7.74
N ALA A 28 34.12 39.76 8.39
CA ALA A 28 35.16 39.69 9.44
C ALA A 28 35.55 38.23 9.78
N SER A 29 36.85 38.04 9.87
CA SER A 29 37.62 36.82 10.13
C SER A 29 37.52 36.26 11.56
N SER A 30 37.37 34.94 11.71
CA SER A 30 38.09 34.11 12.69
C SER A 30 37.67 32.64 12.57
N GLY A 31 38.63 31.73 12.67
CA GLY A 31 38.44 30.30 12.45
C GLY A 31 37.62 29.61 13.54
N SER A 32 36.63 28.83 13.11
CA SER A 32 36.07 27.69 13.84
C SER A 32 35.25 26.86 12.85
N TRP A 33 35.63 25.60 12.65
CA TRP A 33 34.89 24.67 11.80
C TRP A 33 33.56 24.33 12.49
N SER A 34 32.49 25.01 12.08
CA SER A 34 31.12 24.69 12.45
C SER A 34 30.47 23.90 11.31
N PHE A 35 30.10 22.64 11.58
CA PHE A 35 29.14 21.92 10.76
C PHE A 35 27.81 22.66 10.89
N HIS A 36 27.50 23.49 9.89
CA HIS A 36 26.19 24.11 9.74
C HIS A 36 25.13 23.02 9.58
N ALA A 37 24.11 23.11 10.43
CA ALA A 37 22.87 22.37 10.28
C ALA A 37 22.24 22.77 8.94
N THR A 38 22.42 21.94 7.93
CA THR A 38 21.68 22.04 6.68
C THR A 38 20.21 21.73 6.94
N SER A 39 19.42 22.80 6.84
CA SER A 39 18.08 22.83 6.27
C SER A 39 17.01 21.95 6.93
N VAL A 40 16.32 22.54 7.92
CA VAL A 40 14.86 22.47 7.95
C VAL A 40 14.36 23.23 6.73
N LEU A 41 14.35 22.56 5.58
CA LEU A 41 13.52 22.98 4.47
C LEU A 41 12.10 22.63 4.86
N CYS A 42 11.33 23.66 5.21
CA CYS A 42 9.90 23.66 4.93
C CYS A 42 9.72 23.05 3.54
N PHE A 43 9.07 21.88 3.47
CA PHE A 43 8.60 21.33 2.22
C PHE A 43 7.54 22.30 1.68
N PHE A 44 8.01 23.31 0.94
CA PHE A 44 7.23 23.99 -0.05
C PHE A 44 6.54 22.93 -0.91
N SER A 45 5.27 23.17 -1.24
CA SER A 45 4.43 22.29 -2.02
C SER A 45 5.12 21.86 -3.31
N TRP A 46 5.71 20.66 -3.31
CA TRP A 46 6.09 19.97 -4.54
C TRP A 46 4.79 19.54 -5.18
N VAL A 47 4.55 20.07 -6.36
CA VAL A 47 3.31 19.81 -7.07
C VAL A 47 3.48 18.60 -7.96
N ASP A 48 3.69 17.46 -7.31
CA ASP A 48 3.89 16.17 -7.99
C ASP A 48 2.56 15.72 -8.62
N LEU A 49 2.61 15.19 -9.84
CA LEU A 49 1.56 14.33 -10.34
C LEU A 49 1.82 12.90 -9.88
N GLU A 50 0.77 12.21 -9.45
CA GLU A 50 0.86 10.78 -9.12
C GLU A 50 0.29 9.95 -10.27
N LEU A 51 1.07 8.97 -10.69
CA LEU A 51 0.70 7.94 -11.65
C LEU A 51 0.69 6.59 -10.96
N VAL A 52 -0.40 5.83 -11.11
CA VAL A 52 -0.40 4.41 -10.72
C VAL A 52 -0.31 3.57 -11.98
N GLU A 53 0.73 2.75 -12.11
CA GLU A 53 0.86 1.74 -13.17
C GLU A 53 0.45 0.38 -12.60
N MET A 54 -0.43 -0.35 -13.31
CA MET A 54 -0.89 -1.69 -12.93
C MET A 54 -0.48 -2.74 -13.96
N ALA A 55 -0.16 -3.98 -13.56
CA ALA A 55 0.15 -5.09 -14.48
C ALA A 55 -0.25 -6.47 -13.92
N ASN A 56 -0.68 -7.42 -14.76
CA ASN A 56 -1.02 -8.80 -14.34
C ASN A 56 0.13 -9.79 -14.65
N SER A 57 0.18 -10.95 -13.98
CA SER A 57 1.04 -12.08 -14.38
C SER A 57 0.55 -12.67 -15.71
N LYS A 58 1.21 -12.29 -16.81
CA LYS A 58 0.66 -12.28 -18.18
C LYS A 58 0.55 -13.63 -18.89
N TYR A 59 1.60 -14.45 -18.82
CA TYR A 59 1.72 -15.60 -19.71
C TYR A 59 0.81 -16.74 -19.27
N GLU A 60 0.82 -17.07 -17.98
CA GLU A 60 -0.01 -18.14 -17.44
C GLU A 60 -1.50 -17.78 -17.52
N PHE A 61 -1.89 -16.54 -17.18
CA PHE A 61 -3.30 -16.15 -17.13
C PHE A 61 -3.96 -16.17 -18.51
N SER A 62 -3.29 -15.58 -19.50
CA SER A 62 -3.84 -15.52 -20.86
C SER A 62 -3.85 -16.88 -21.57
N GLN A 63 -2.90 -17.77 -21.23
CA GLN A 63 -2.88 -19.14 -21.76
C GLN A 63 -3.97 -20.01 -21.13
N VAL A 64 -4.11 -19.98 -19.79
CA VAL A 64 -5.09 -20.77 -19.05
C VAL A 64 -6.53 -20.40 -19.45
N HIS A 65 -6.78 -19.14 -19.77
CA HIS A 65 -8.10 -18.65 -20.22
C HIS A 65 -8.22 -18.53 -21.74
N GLU A 66 -7.22 -19.04 -22.49
CA GLU A 66 -7.25 -19.15 -23.96
C GLU A 66 -7.59 -17.82 -24.65
N PHE A 67 -6.90 -16.75 -24.27
CA PHE A 67 -7.06 -15.44 -24.89
C PHE A 67 -6.52 -15.43 -26.32
N GLU A 68 -7.23 -14.74 -27.22
CA GLU A 68 -6.82 -14.59 -28.61
C GLU A 68 -5.44 -13.94 -28.74
N LYS A 69 -4.68 -14.37 -29.75
CA LYS A 69 -3.32 -13.90 -30.02
C LYS A 69 -3.21 -13.30 -31.43
N PRO A 70 -2.51 -12.17 -31.60
CA PRO A 70 -1.66 -11.48 -30.61
C PRO A 70 -2.43 -10.65 -29.58
N ASN A 71 -3.70 -10.32 -29.82
CA ASN A 71 -4.54 -9.50 -28.94
C ASN A 71 -5.92 -10.12 -28.79
N ASP A 72 -6.50 -9.96 -27.61
CA ASP A 72 -7.87 -10.34 -27.30
C ASP A 72 -8.69 -9.07 -27.03
N GLU A 73 -9.60 -8.75 -27.96
CA GLU A 73 -10.41 -7.53 -27.90
C GLU A 73 -11.31 -7.51 -26.66
N VAL A 74 -11.87 -8.67 -26.27
CA VAL A 74 -12.74 -8.80 -25.12
C VAL A 74 -11.98 -8.54 -23.82
N ALA A 75 -10.77 -9.09 -23.70
CA ALA A 75 -9.89 -8.84 -22.55
C ALA A 75 -9.51 -7.36 -22.41
N LEU A 76 -9.18 -6.70 -23.52
CA LEU A 76 -8.85 -5.27 -23.52
C LEU A 76 -10.07 -4.41 -23.17
N ASN A 77 -11.25 -4.78 -23.66
CA ASN A 77 -12.49 -4.09 -23.31
C ASN A 77 -12.87 -4.29 -21.83
N LEU A 78 -12.60 -5.46 -21.24
CA LEU A 78 -12.73 -5.67 -19.79
C LEU A 78 -11.77 -4.74 -19.02
N MET A 79 -10.50 -4.66 -19.41
CA MET A 79 -9.53 -3.73 -18.79
C MET A 79 -9.98 -2.27 -18.89
N ASN A 80 -10.47 -1.84 -20.06
CA ASN A 80 -11.02 -0.50 -20.27
C ASN A 80 -12.25 -0.23 -19.37
N SER A 81 -13.14 -1.21 -19.25
CA SER A 81 -14.35 -1.13 -18.40
C SER A 81 -13.98 -1.02 -16.91
N CYS A 82 -12.92 -1.69 -16.48
CA CYS A 82 -12.37 -1.56 -15.13
C CYS A 82 -11.79 -0.15 -14.90
N ALA A 83 -11.02 0.37 -15.86
CA ALA A 83 -10.45 1.70 -15.79
C ALA A 83 -11.51 2.82 -15.73
N ILE A 84 -12.61 2.67 -16.48
CA ILE A 84 -13.76 3.57 -16.38
C ILE A 84 -14.32 3.58 -14.95
N CYS A 85 -14.56 2.41 -14.36
CA CYS A 85 -15.06 2.33 -12.98
C CYS A 85 -14.10 2.96 -11.97
N VAL A 86 -12.77 2.78 -12.13
CA VAL A 86 -11.78 3.47 -11.28
C VAL A 86 -11.94 4.98 -11.41
N SER A 87 -12.10 5.49 -12.63
CA SER A 87 -12.27 6.93 -12.87
C SER A 87 -13.57 7.49 -12.28
N GLU A 88 -14.63 6.67 -12.19
CA GLU A 88 -15.92 7.04 -11.61
C GLU A 88 -15.89 7.01 -10.08
N GLU A 89 -15.29 5.97 -9.48
CA GLU A 89 -15.14 5.82 -8.03
C GLU A 89 -14.16 6.84 -7.43
N PHE A 90 -13.09 7.17 -8.17
CA PHE A 90 -12.04 8.08 -7.73
C PHE A 90 -12.00 9.34 -8.63
N PRO A 91 -12.76 10.40 -8.29
CA PRO A 91 -12.86 11.61 -9.10
C PRO A 91 -11.52 12.31 -9.38
N ASP A 92 -10.54 12.12 -8.50
CA ASP A 92 -9.20 12.69 -8.58
C ASP A 92 -8.35 12.06 -9.70
N VAL A 93 -8.75 10.89 -10.24
CA VAL A 93 -8.14 10.32 -11.45
C VAL A 93 -8.72 11.00 -12.68
N VAL A 94 -7.89 11.71 -13.45
CA VAL A 94 -8.34 12.62 -14.51
C VAL A 94 -7.97 12.19 -15.92
N PHE A 95 -6.89 11.42 -16.07
CA PHE A 95 -6.48 10.79 -17.33
C PHE A 95 -6.09 9.35 -17.05
N LEU A 96 -6.38 8.46 -17.98
CA LEU A 96 -5.94 7.08 -17.87
C LEU A 96 -5.46 6.60 -19.24
N TYR A 97 -4.43 5.76 -19.24
CA TYR A 97 -3.90 5.16 -20.46
C TYR A 97 -3.59 3.68 -20.20
N GLY A 98 -4.15 2.79 -21.01
CA GLY A 98 -3.92 1.35 -20.88
C GLY A 98 -3.67 0.67 -22.20
N PHE A 99 -2.90 -0.41 -22.16
CA PHE A 99 -2.70 -1.31 -23.29
C PHE A 99 -2.27 -2.68 -22.78
N SER A 100 -2.49 -3.72 -23.56
CA SER A 100 -2.15 -5.09 -23.17
C SER A 100 -2.76 -5.44 -21.80
N ASP A 101 -1.92 -5.65 -20.79
CA ASP A 101 -2.24 -6.09 -19.45
C ASP A 101 -1.93 -5.01 -18.41
N GLU A 102 -1.67 -3.78 -18.87
CA GLU A 102 -1.32 -2.64 -18.02
C GLU A 102 -2.24 -1.44 -18.18
N TYR A 103 -2.37 -0.68 -17.09
CA TYR A 103 -3.10 0.59 -17.06
C TYR A 103 -2.38 1.62 -16.18
N SER A 104 -2.29 2.84 -16.67
CA SER A 104 -1.78 4.02 -15.98
C SER A 104 -2.92 4.94 -15.56
N PHE A 105 -2.96 5.36 -14.30
CA PHE A 105 -3.96 6.26 -13.72
C PHE A 105 -3.32 7.56 -13.28
N VAL A 106 -3.68 8.68 -13.91
CA VAL A 106 -3.12 10.00 -13.61
C VAL A 106 -4.01 10.75 -12.64
N PHE A 107 -3.46 11.09 -11.48
CA PHE A 107 -4.13 11.90 -10.48
C PHE A 107 -3.97 13.39 -10.76
N LYS A 108 -5.01 14.17 -10.45
CA LYS A 108 -4.95 15.63 -10.54
C LYS A 108 -3.84 16.18 -9.67
N LYS A 109 -3.18 17.23 -10.16
CA LYS A 109 -2.01 17.85 -9.54
C LYS A 109 -2.29 18.36 -8.10
N THR A 110 -3.54 18.75 -7.82
CA THR A 110 -4.02 19.26 -6.52
C THR A 110 -4.63 18.19 -5.61
N SER A 111 -4.53 16.90 -5.97
CA SER A 111 -5.15 15.82 -5.21
C SER A 111 -4.64 15.78 -3.76
N LYS A 112 -5.57 15.59 -2.83
CA LYS A 112 -5.28 15.26 -1.43
C LYS A 112 -5.66 13.80 -1.10
N PHE A 113 -5.87 12.98 -2.13
CA PHE A 113 -6.32 11.59 -2.00
C PHE A 113 -5.40 10.83 -1.03
N TYR A 114 -5.95 10.42 0.11
CA TYR A 114 -5.22 9.77 1.21
C TYR A 114 -3.93 10.45 1.67
N GLN A 115 -3.89 11.79 1.60
CA GLN A 115 -2.70 12.60 1.90
C GLN A 115 -1.49 12.21 1.04
N ARG A 116 -1.73 11.75 -0.19
CA ARG A 116 -0.68 11.45 -1.18
C ARG A 116 0.30 10.36 -0.72
N ARG A 117 -0.17 9.46 0.16
CA ARG A 117 0.63 8.33 0.61
C ARG A 117 0.66 7.28 -0.47
N ALA A 118 1.80 7.15 -1.16
CA ALA A 118 2.00 6.21 -2.26
C ALA A 118 1.44 4.80 -1.97
N SER A 119 1.74 4.23 -0.79
CA SER A 119 1.27 2.89 -0.41
C SER A 119 -0.27 2.78 -0.37
N LYS A 120 -0.97 3.84 0.02
CA LYS A 120 -2.44 3.87 0.00
C LYS A 120 -2.97 4.03 -1.42
N VAL A 121 -2.36 4.92 -2.20
CA VAL A 121 -2.81 5.19 -3.57
C VAL A 121 -2.65 3.94 -4.44
N GLU A 122 -1.50 3.27 -4.42
CA GLU A 122 -1.30 2.04 -5.20
C GLU A 122 -2.23 0.90 -4.77
N SER A 123 -2.33 0.64 -3.46
CA SER A 123 -3.11 -0.51 -2.95
C SER A 123 -4.61 -0.35 -3.16
N ILE A 124 -5.15 0.87 -3.02
CA ILE A 124 -6.57 1.13 -3.23
C ILE A 124 -6.94 1.01 -4.70
N ILE A 125 -6.14 1.61 -5.60
CA ILE A 125 -6.42 1.57 -7.03
C ILE A 125 -6.29 0.13 -7.56
N VAL A 126 -5.22 -0.58 -7.21
CA VAL A 126 -5.03 -1.97 -7.65
C VAL A 126 -6.13 -2.88 -7.10
N SER A 127 -6.51 -2.71 -5.84
CA SER A 127 -7.57 -3.50 -5.22
C SER A 127 -8.91 -3.25 -5.88
N PHE A 128 -9.29 -1.99 -6.08
CA PHE A 128 -10.58 -1.65 -6.68
C PHE A 128 -10.65 -2.12 -8.13
N PHE A 129 -9.60 -1.89 -8.92
CA PHE A 129 -9.53 -2.38 -10.30
C PHE A 129 -9.65 -3.91 -10.35
N THR A 130 -8.93 -4.62 -9.47
CA THR A 130 -9.04 -6.09 -9.37
C THR A 130 -10.47 -6.52 -9.04
N SER A 131 -11.11 -5.80 -8.11
CA SER A 131 -12.49 -6.11 -7.74
C SER A 131 -13.45 -5.98 -8.91
N VAL A 132 -13.33 -4.89 -9.67
CA VAL A 132 -14.17 -4.68 -10.86
C VAL A 132 -13.88 -5.72 -11.92
N TYR A 133 -12.61 -6.08 -12.13
CA TYR A 133 -12.20 -7.10 -13.10
C TYR A 133 -12.88 -8.44 -12.85
N VAL A 134 -12.83 -8.92 -11.60
CA VAL A 134 -13.46 -10.20 -11.21
C VAL A 134 -14.99 -10.10 -11.29
N MET A 135 -15.59 -9.01 -10.81
CA MET A 135 -17.05 -8.84 -10.84
C MET A 135 -17.60 -8.75 -12.26
N LYS A 136 -16.89 -8.11 -13.19
CA LYS A 136 -17.29 -7.96 -14.59
C LYS A 136 -16.85 -9.12 -15.48
N TRP A 137 -16.09 -10.09 -14.98
CA TRP A 137 -15.58 -11.19 -15.80
C TRP A 137 -16.67 -11.87 -16.63
N ARG A 138 -17.80 -12.24 -16.01
CA ARG A 138 -18.92 -12.92 -16.70
C ARG A 138 -19.67 -12.02 -17.70
N GLU A 139 -19.61 -10.70 -17.55
CA GLU A 139 -20.18 -9.74 -18.52
C GLU A 139 -19.41 -9.78 -19.84
N PHE A 140 -18.09 -9.91 -19.77
CA PHE A 140 -17.21 -9.92 -20.94
C PHE A 140 -16.96 -11.34 -21.47
N PHE A 141 -16.84 -12.32 -20.58
CA PHE A 141 -16.59 -13.73 -20.89
C PHE A 141 -17.71 -14.63 -20.37
N PRO A 142 -18.91 -14.61 -20.98
CA PRO A 142 -20.09 -15.34 -20.48
C PRO A 142 -19.90 -16.87 -20.47
N HIS A 143 -19.02 -17.39 -21.34
CA HIS A 143 -18.77 -18.82 -21.50
C HIS A 143 -17.41 -19.28 -20.96
N LYS A 144 -16.58 -18.37 -20.41
CA LYS A 144 -15.29 -18.75 -19.81
C LYS A 144 -15.37 -18.60 -18.31
N GLU A 145 -15.09 -19.69 -17.59
CA GLU A 145 -14.93 -19.63 -16.15
C GLU A 145 -13.59 -18.97 -15.78
N LEU A 146 -13.60 -18.13 -14.76
CA LEU A 146 -12.38 -17.58 -14.17
C LEU A 146 -11.72 -18.67 -13.32
N ARG A 147 -10.80 -19.44 -13.91
CA ARG A 147 -10.23 -20.66 -13.32
C ARG A 147 -9.42 -20.39 -12.06
N TYR A 148 -8.79 -19.22 -11.98
CA TYR A 148 -8.11 -18.77 -10.78
C TYR A 148 -8.19 -17.25 -10.63
N SER A 149 -8.09 -16.81 -9.38
CA SER A 149 -8.16 -15.39 -9.00
C SER A 149 -6.96 -14.61 -9.56
N PRO A 150 -7.14 -13.60 -10.42
CA PRO A 150 -6.04 -12.79 -10.93
C PRO A 150 -5.40 -11.97 -9.81
N SER A 151 -4.14 -11.59 -10.02
CA SER A 151 -3.37 -10.72 -9.15
C SER A 151 -2.64 -9.68 -9.99
N PHE A 152 -2.88 -8.41 -9.69
CA PHE A 152 -2.25 -7.27 -10.32
C PHE A 152 -1.18 -6.68 -9.41
N HIS A 153 -0.10 -6.24 -10.02
CA HIS A 153 0.90 -5.39 -9.41
C HIS A 153 0.53 -3.93 -9.61
N ALA A 154 0.98 -3.07 -8.71
CA ALA A 154 0.91 -1.64 -8.87
C ALA A 154 2.16 -0.95 -8.36
N GLN A 155 2.40 0.24 -8.91
CA GLN A 155 3.46 1.14 -8.46
C GLN A 155 3.00 2.59 -8.62
N VAL A 156 3.38 3.45 -7.67
CA VAL A 156 3.27 4.91 -7.83
C VAL A 156 4.52 5.50 -8.46
N ILE A 157 4.33 6.28 -9.52
CA ILE A 157 5.37 7.09 -10.17
C ILE A 157 5.03 8.57 -9.94
N SER A 158 5.98 9.32 -9.40
CA SER A 158 5.85 10.76 -9.18
C SER A 158 6.41 11.52 -10.38
N CYS A 159 5.57 12.29 -11.07
CA CYS A 159 5.99 13.20 -12.12
C CYS A 159 6.07 14.62 -11.56
N ALA A 160 7.29 15.14 -11.39
CA ALA A 160 7.53 16.47 -10.81
C ALA A 160 6.99 17.63 -11.67
N SER A 161 6.83 17.40 -12.99
CA SER A 161 6.32 18.40 -13.93
C SER A 161 5.46 17.78 -15.03
N ILE A 162 4.80 18.64 -15.82
CA ILE A 162 3.94 18.22 -16.92
C ILE A 162 4.76 17.62 -18.07
N GLU A 163 6.01 18.06 -18.25
CA GLU A 163 6.97 17.53 -19.23
C GLU A 163 7.40 16.10 -18.86
N VAL A 164 7.57 15.81 -17.56
CA VAL A 164 7.85 14.46 -17.07
C VAL A 164 6.66 13.54 -17.33
N LEU A 165 5.43 14.02 -17.09
CA LEU A 165 4.22 13.27 -17.43
C LEU A 165 4.13 13.00 -18.95
N GLN A 166 4.40 14.02 -19.78
CA GLN A 166 4.41 13.88 -21.23
C GLN A 166 5.40 12.79 -21.67
N SER A 167 6.60 12.79 -21.09
CA SER A 167 7.65 11.79 -21.32
C SER A 167 7.22 10.38 -20.93
N TYR A 168 6.55 10.25 -19.78
CA TYR A 168 5.97 8.97 -19.35
C TYR A 168 4.91 8.45 -20.33
N LEU A 169 3.99 9.31 -20.76
CA LEU A 169 2.93 8.93 -21.71
C LEU A 169 3.49 8.53 -23.06
N LEU A 170 4.50 9.25 -23.57
CA LEU A 170 5.20 8.87 -24.79
C LEU A 170 5.90 7.52 -24.64
N TRP A 171 6.54 7.28 -23.50
CA TRP A 171 7.20 6.01 -23.20
C TRP A 171 6.20 4.85 -23.23
N ARG A 172 5.08 4.97 -22.51
CA ARG A 172 4.06 3.93 -22.48
C ARG A 172 3.46 3.67 -23.86
N GLN A 173 3.14 4.73 -24.61
CA GLN A 173 2.58 4.55 -25.95
C GLN A 173 3.58 3.99 -26.97
N THR A 174 4.87 4.32 -26.83
CA THR A 174 5.94 3.71 -27.65
C THR A 174 6.08 2.22 -27.35
N ASN A 175 5.99 1.82 -26.08
CA ASN A 175 6.00 0.41 -25.67
C ASN A 175 4.77 -0.32 -26.22
N CYS A 176 3.57 0.27 -26.14
CA CYS A 176 2.35 -0.28 -26.75
C CYS A 176 2.57 -0.59 -28.23
N HIS A 177 3.00 0.40 -28.99
CA HIS A 177 3.20 0.28 -30.42
C HIS A 177 4.24 -0.79 -30.78
N THR A 178 5.40 -0.75 -30.12
CA THR A 178 6.55 -1.61 -30.42
C THR A 178 6.26 -3.05 -30.03
N ASN A 179 5.66 -3.28 -28.86
CA ASN A 179 5.30 -4.61 -28.39
C ASN A 179 4.19 -5.21 -29.26
N ASN A 180 3.16 -4.43 -29.61
CA ASN A 180 2.09 -4.95 -30.46
C ASN A 180 2.60 -5.30 -31.87
N LEU A 181 3.43 -4.46 -32.48
CA LEU A 181 4.02 -4.76 -33.80
C LEU A 181 4.86 -6.04 -33.76
N HIS A 182 5.72 -6.18 -32.75
CA HIS A 182 6.53 -7.38 -32.55
C HIS A 182 5.66 -8.62 -32.32
N ASN A 183 4.68 -8.55 -31.41
CA ASN A 183 3.77 -9.65 -31.11
C ASN A 183 2.92 -10.05 -32.33
N THR A 184 2.49 -9.08 -33.14
CA THR A 184 1.78 -9.39 -34.39
C THR A 184 2.66 -10.22 -35.31
N CYS A 185 3.90 -9.81 -35.55
CA CYS A 185 4.83 -10.59 -36.36
C CYS A 185 5.08 -11.99 -35.77
N LEU A 186 5.30 -12.05 -34.45
CA LEU A 186 5.59 -13.29 -33.73
C LEU A 186 4.46 -14.31 -33.92
N TRP A 187 3.22 -13.89 -33.67
CA TRP A 187 2.07 -14.79 -33.75
C TRP A 187 1.69 -15.17 -35.19
N GLU A 188 1.90 -14.29 -36.18
CA GLU A 188 1.71 -14.68 -37.59
C GLU A 188 2.77 -15.70 -38.04
N LEU A 189 4.03 -15.54 -37.62
CA LEU A 189 5.07 -16.55 -37.86
C LEU A 189 4.72 -17.90 -37.21
N ILE A 190 4.20 -17.90 -35.98
CA ILE A 190 3.75 -19.10 -35.27
C ILE A 190 2.56 -19.76 -36.00
N LYS A 191 1.57 -18.97 -36.43
CA LYS A 191 0.42 -19.45 -37.21
C LYS A 191 0.84 -20.09 -38.54
N CYS A 192 1.94 -19.63 -39.15
CA CYS A 192 2.54 -20.24 -40.33
C CYS A 192 3.41 -21.47 -40.04
N GLY A 193 3.35 -22.04 -38.84
CA GLY A 193 3.97 -23.31 -38.48
C GLY A 193 5.37 -23.20 -37.90
N LYS A 194 5.89 -22.00 -37.63
CA LYS A 194 7.15 -21.84 -36.89
C LYS A 194 6.95 -22.11 -35.41
N THR A 195 7.97 -22.66 -34.78
CA THR A 195 8.01 -22.70 -33.31
C THR A 195 8.22 -21.29 -32.74
N GLU A 196 7.82 -21.09 -31.49
CA GLU A 196 8.02 -19.80 -30.80
C GLU A 196 9.51 -19.39 -30.78
N SER A 197 10.42 -20.34 -30.55
CA SER A 197 11.87 -20.08 -30.55
C SER A 197 12.39 -19.64 -31.92
N GLU A 198 11.95 -20.28 -33.00
CA GLU A 198 12.36 -19.91 -34.36
C GLU A 198 11.81 -18.53 -34.74
N ALA A 199 10.56 -18.25 -34.39
CA ALA A 199 9.95 -16.96 -34.66
C ALA A 199 10.63 -15.83 -33.88
N LEU A 200 11.00 -16.06 -32.61
CA LEU A 200 11.76 -15.11 -31.80
C LEU A 200 13.17 -14.87 -32.37
N GLU A 201 13.85 -15.90 -32.88
CA GLU A 201 15.17 -15.74 -33.50
C GLU A 201 15.09 -14.92 -34.79
N LEU A 202 14.09 -15.18 -35.65
CA LEU A 202 13.87 -14.40 -36.87
C LEU A 202 13.56 -12.92 -36.61
N LEU A 203 12.86 -12.63 -35.51
CA LEU A 203 12.54 -11.26 -35.12
C LEU A 203 13.66 -10.58 -34.33
N ARG A 204 14.71 -11.31 -33.95
CA ARG A 204 15.81 -10.75 -33.17
C ARG A 204 16.58 -9.72 -34.01
N GLY A 205 16.78 -8.53 -33.43
CA GLY A 205 17.52 -7.44 -34.08
C GLY A 205 16.77 -6.73 -35.22
N THR A 206 15.55 -7.15 -35.57
CA THR A 206 14.75 -6.51 -36.62
C THR A 206 14.28 -5.12 -36.22
N SER A 207 14.39 -4.18 -37.16
CA SER A 207 13.88 -2.81 -37.03
C SER A 207 12.35 -2.76 -37.11
N LYS A 208 11.78 -1.57 -36.92
CA LYS A 208 10.34 -1.37 -37.08
C LYS A 208 9.94 -1.53 -38.54
N GLU A 209 10.77 -1.05 -39.45
CA GLU A 209 10.57 -1.11 -40.90
C GLU A 209 10.58 -2.58 -41.35
N ASP A 210 11.59 -3.36 -40.94
CA ASP A 210 11.68 -4.81 -41.24
C ASP A 210 10.42 -5.58 -40.80
N LYS A 211 9.87 -5.24 -39.63
CA LYS A 211 8.64 -5.86 -39.10
C LYS A 211 7.41 -5.49 -39.92
N ASN A 212 7.29 -4.25 -40.37
CA ASN A 212 6.18 -3.85 -41.23
C ASN A 212 6.29 -4.51 -42.61
N ASP A 213 7.50 -4.60 -43.16
CA ASP A 213 7.77 -5.26 -44.44
C ASP A 213 7.49 -6.76 -44.34
N LEU A 214 7.87 -7.41 -43.24
CA LEU A 214 7.51 -8.80 -42.97
C LEU A 214 5.99 -9.00 -42.93
N LEU A 215 5.25 -8.15 -42.20
CA LEU A 215 3.80 -8.26 -42.11
C LEU A 215 3.12 -8.07 -43.47
N PHE A 216 3.58 -7.08 -44.23
CA PHE A 216 2.99 -6.77 -45.53
C PHE A 216 3.38 -7.78 -46.61
N GLY A 217 4.66 -8.13 -46.70
CA GLY A 217 5.19 -9.00 -47.73
C GLY A 217 4.83 -10.48 -47.55
N ASN A 218 4.85 -10.98 -46.31
CA ASN A 218 4.66 -12.41 -46.05
C ASN A 218 3.21 -12.75 -45.65
N PHE A 219 2.49 -11.81 -45.05
CA PHE A 219 1.15 -12.06 -44.50
C PHE A 219 0.07 -11.11 -45.07
N GLU A 220 0.42 -10.20 -45.98
CA GLU A 220 -0.50 -9.20 -46.56
C GLU A 220 -1.18 -8.30 -45.50
N ILE A 221 -0.59 -8.18 -44.31
CA ILE A 221 -1.13 -7.40 -43.20
C ILE A 221 -0.54 -5.99 -43.24
N ASN A 222 -1.39 -5.00 -43.51
CA ASN A 222 -1.04 -3.60 -43.28
C ASN A 222 -1.28 -3.24 -41.80
N TYR A 223 -0.20 -3.17 -41.02
CA TYR A 223 -0.26 -2.83 -39.60
C TYR A 223 -1.05 -1.52 -39.35
N GLN A 224 -0.94 -0.51 -40.21
CA GLN A 224 -1.63 0.76 -40.00
C GLN A 224 -3.16 0.68 -40.09
N LYS A 225 -3.70 -0.40 -40.68
CA LYS A 225 -5.14 -0.65 -40.80
C LYS A 225 -5.70 -1.51 -39.66
N LEU A 226 -4.86 -2.08 -38.79
CA LEU A 226 -5.33 -2.84 -37.62
C LEU A 226 -6.07 -1.92 -36.63
N ASN A 227 -6.91 -2.54 -35.79
CA ASN A 227 -7.71 -1.88 -34.77
C ASN A 227 -6.83 -0.87 -33.97
N PRO A 228 -7.23 0.42 -33.93
CA PRO A 228 -6.51 1.44 -33.18
C PRO A 228 -6.21 1.06 -31.72
N MET A 229 -7.12 0.34 -31.06
CA MET A 229 -6.94 -0.11 -29.67
C MET A 229 -5.67 -0.93 -29.47
N PHE A 230 -5.35 -1.84 -30.40
CA PHE A 230 -4.15 -2.67 -30.30
C PHE A 230 -2.86 -1.89 -30.54
N ARG A 231 -2.92 -0.88 -31.43
CA ARG A 231 -1.72 -0.15 -31.88
C ARG A 231 -1.37 1.05 -31.05
N GLN A 232 -2.38 1.67 -30.45
CA GLN A 232 -2.30 2.97 -29.81
C GLN A 232 -2.61 2.88 -28.32
N GLY A 233 -3.23 1.78 -27.87
CA GLY A 233 -3.81 1.66 -26.54
C GLY A 233 -5.12 2.43 -26.41
N SER A 234 -5.66 2.43 -25.20
CA SER A 234 -6.91 3.11 -24.83
C SER A 234 -6.61 4.26 -23.88
N CYS A 235 -7.08 5.46 -24.24
CA CYS A 235 -7.16 6.58 -23.30
C CYS A 235 -8.56 6.67 -22.72
N VAL A 236 -8.68 6.88 -21.42
CA VAL A 236 -9.96 7.25 -20.80
C VAL A 236 -9.88 8.70 -20.36
N LEU A 237 -10.84 9.49 -20.84
CA LEU A 237 -10.93 10.93 -20.64
C LEU A 237 -12.28 11.27 -20.02
N LYS A 238 -12.30 12.19 -19.06
CA LYS A 238 -13.54 12.75 -18.53
C LYS A 238 -13.96 13.94 -19.39
N THR A 239 -15.04 13.77 -20.13
CA THR A 239 -15.64 14.84 -20.95
C THR A 239 -16.93 15.33 -20.30
N GLU A 240 -17.19 16.64 -20.42
CA GLU A 240 -18.44 17.21 -19.93
C GLU A 240 -19.54 16.99 -20.97
N VAL A 241 -20.55 16.22 -20.59
CA VAL A 241 -21.71 15.90 -21.43
C VAL A 241 -22.98 16.41 -20.79
N ILE A 242 -23.90 16.91 -21.62
CA ILE A 242 -25.22 17.33 -21.17
C ILE A 242 -26.09 16.07 -21.07
N ASP A 243 -26.47 15.72 -19.84
CA ASP A 243 -27.27 14.55 -19.54
C ASP A 243 -28.71 14.94 -19.19
N ILE A 244 -29.71 14.22 -19.71
CA ILE A 244 -31.13 14.44 -19.42
C ILE A 244 -31.49 13.57 -18.21
N VAL A 245 -31.53 14.19 -17.03
CA VAL A 245 -31.67 13.45 -15.77
C VAL A 245 -33.11 13.02 -15.51
N LYS A 246 -34.08 13.83 -15.94
CA LYS A 246 -35.50 13.56 -15.83
C LYS A 246 -36.29 14.46 -16.76
N HIS A 247 -37.53 14.10 -17.07
CA HIS A 247 -38.47 14.99 -17.72
C HIS A 247 -39.33 15.66 -16.63
N ARG A 248 -39.62 16.95 -16.78
CA ARG A 248 -40.62 17.64 -15.94
C ARG A 248 -42.02 17.12 -16.30
N GLU A 249 -43.02 17.41 -15.45
CA GLU A 249 -44.42 17.01 -15.68
C GLU A 249 -44.99 17.51 -17.02
N ASN A 250 -44.44 18.61 -17.56
CA ASN A 250 -44.77 19.13 -18.89
C ASN A 250 -43.98 18.50 -20.06
N GLY A 251 -43.27 17.39 -19.82
CA GLY A 251 -42.47 16.70 -20.84
C GLY A 251 -41.12 17.35 -21.16
N SER A 252 -40.76 18.50 -20.57
CA SER A 252 -39.48 19.16 -20.86
C SER A 252 -38.28 18.47 -20.19
N PRO A 253 -37.15 18.25 -20.90
CA PRO A 253 -35.99 17.56 -20.34
C PRO A 253 -35.20 18.45 -19.36
N VAL A 254 -34.90 17.92 -18.17
CA VAL A 254 -34.00 18.53 -17.19
C VAL A 254 -32.56 18.13 -17.53
N ARG A 255 -31.88 19.03 -18.24
CA ARG A 255 -30.49 18.89 -18.65
C ARG A 255 -29.55 19.27 -17.50
N ARG A 256 -28.56 18.42 -17.20
CA ARG A 256 -27.45 18.71 -16.27
C ARG A 256 -26.13 18.37 -16.93
N LEU A 257 -25.14 19.23 -16.77
CA LEU A 257 -23.78 18.94 -17.19
C LEU A 257 -23.20 17.89 -16.23
N ARG A 258 -22.73 16.76 -16.76
CA ARG A 258 -22.04 15.71 -16.01
C ARG A 258 -20.72 15.38 -16.68
N LYS A 259 -19.70 15.04 -15.89
CA LYS A 259 -18.47 14.46 -16.42
C LYS A 259 -18.71 12.97 -16.68
N LYS A 260 -18.57 12.53 -17.92
CA LYS A 260 -18.63 11.12 -18.30
C LYS A 260 -17.27 10.68 -18.85
N SER A 261 -16.86 9.48 -18.46
CA SER A 261 -15.63 8.88 -18.96
C SER A 261 -15.88 8.29 -20.35
N SER A 262 -15.02 8.63 -21.31
CA SER A 262 -15.06 8.11 -22.68
C SER A 262 -13.71 7.54 -23.08
N ILE A 263 -13.74 6.44 -23.84
CA ILE A 263 -12.54 5.83 -24.42
C ILE A 263 -12.20 6.55 -25.73
N VAL A 264 -10.92 6.88 -25.90
CA VAL A 264 -10.37 7.49 -27.12
C VAL A 264 -9.09 6.76 -27.50
N HIS A 265 -8.90 6.51 -28.80
CA HIS A 265 -7.66 5.97 -29.35
C HIS A 265 -7.00 7.06 -30.20
N SER A 266 -5.77 7.42 -29.86
CA SER A 266 -5.03 8.50 -30.52
C SER A 266 -3.64 8.03 -30.91
N LYS A 267 -3.18 8.44 -32.10
CA LYS A 267 -1.83 8.14 -32.59
C LYS A 267 -0.72 8.74 -31.72
N ASN A 268 -0.98 9.85 -31.04
CA ASN A 268 0.00 10.52 -30.18
C ASN A 268 -0.71 11.14 -28.96
N VAL A 269 -0.73 10.41 -27.85
CA VAL A 269 -1.36 10.84 -26.59
C VAL A 269 -0.50 11.81 -25.80
N ALA A 270 0.81 11.80 -26.06
CA ALA A 270 1.78 12.78 -25.56
C ALA A 270 1.86 14.01 -26.48
N GLY A 271 1.05 14.06 -27.54
CA GLY A 271 1.04 15.15 -28.51
C GLY A 271 0.29 16.37 -27.98
N LYS A 272 0.84 17.56 -28.26
CA LYS A 272 0.26 18.86 -27.91
C LYS A 272 -1.17 19.00 -28.40
N CYS A 273 -1.42 18.66 -29.66
CA CYS A 273 -2.75 18.77 -30.27
C CYS A 273 -3.76 17.86 -29.56
N PHE A 274 -3.39 16.62 -29.24
CA PHE A 274 -4.28 15.73 -28.52
C PHE A 274 -4.55 16.25 -27.11
N TRP A 275 -3.51 16.56 -26.34
CA TRP A 275 -3.64 16.94 -24.94
C TRP A 275 -4.40 18.25 -24.75
N ASN A 276 -3.99 19.29 -25.48
CA ASN A 276 -4.53 20.64 -25.30
C ASN A 276 -5.93 20.82 -25.89
N ASN A 277 -6.41 19.90 -26.75
CA ASN A 277 -7.81 19.91 -27.20
C ASN A 277 -8.79 19.47 -26.10
N HIS A 278 -8.30 18.83 -25.04
CA HIS A 278 -9.13 18.39 -23.91
C HIS A 278 -9.04 19.40 -22.76
N THR A 279 -9.98 20.34 -22.71
CA THR A 279 -10.03 21.44 -21.71
C THR A 279 -9.97 20.95 -20.27
N GLY A 280 -10.60 19.80 -19.97
CA GLY A 280 -10.55 19.17 -18.65
C GLY A 280 -9.13 18.78 -18.22
N LEU A 281 -8.31 18.26 -19.13
CA LEU A 281 -6.92 17.92 -18.84
C LEU A 281 -6.08 19.18 -18.60
N MET A 282 -6.23 20.19 -19.46
CA MET A 282 -5.49 21.45 -19.31
C MET A 282 -5.77 22.12 -17.97
N LYS A 283 -7.02 22.10 -17.52
CA LYS A 283 -7.42 22.70 -16.24
C LYS A 283 -6.86 21.96 -15.03
N GLU A 284 -6.86 20.63 -15.06
CA GLU A 284 -6.49 19.80 -13.90
C GLU A 284 -4.97 19.50 -13.84
N LEU A 285 -4.31 19.40 -15.00
CA LEU A 285 -2.92 18.95 -15.13
C LEU A 285 -1.98 19.97 -15.78
N GLY A 286 -2.50 20.90 -16.58
CA GLY A 286 -1.70 21.85 -17.39
C GLY A 286 -1.62 21.44 -18.86
N SER A 287 -0.97 22.27 -19.67
CA SER A 287 -0.81 22.08 -21.12
C SER A 287 0.57 21.56 -21.50
N PHE A 288 0.65 20.81 -22.62
CA PHE A 288 1.93 20.51 -23.25
C PHE A 288 2.37 21.68 -24.12
N THR A 289 3.62 22.10 -23.97
CA THR A 289 4.19 23.26 -24.68
C THR A 289 4.67 22.88 -26.08
N ASN A 290 5.36 21.74 -26.18
CA ASN A 290 5.99 21.21 -27.39
C ASN A 290 5.62 19.74 -27.61
N ASP A 291 5.72 19.26 -28.84
CA ASP A 291 5.71 17.81 -29.11
C ASP A 291 7.09 17.21 -28.84
N ILE A 292 7.11 16.03 -28.24
CA ILE A 292 8.34 15.25 -28.01
C ILE A 292 8.34 14.01 -28.89
N GLY A 293 9.49 13.73 -29.52
CA GLY A 293 9.67 12.57 -30.42
C GLY A 293 10.44 11.42 -29.79
N LYS A 294 11.10 11.64 -28.64
CA LYS A 294 11.90 10.65 -27.94
C LYS A 294 11.86 10.91 -26.44
N VAL A 295 11.87 9.83 -25.66
CA VAL A 295 11.97 9.88 -24.20
C VAL A 295 13.44 9.81 -23.81
N GLU A 296 13.87 10.71 -22.92
CA GLU A 296 15.24 10.68 -22.40
C GLU A 296 15.46 9.42 -21.55
N PRO A 297 16.59 8.71 -21.69
CA PRO A 297 16.87 7.49 -20.93
C PRO A 297 16.80 7.67 -19.41
N ASP A 298 17.12 8.86 -18.91
CA ASP A 298 17.10 9.19 -17.48
C ASP A 298 15.67 9.19 -16.93
N TYR A 299 14.70 9.68 -17.70
CA TYR A 299 13.29 9.58 -17.34
C TYR A 299 12.85 8.13 -17.27
N VAL A 300 13.23 7.30 -18.25
CA VAL A 300 12.89 5.86 -18.24
C VAL A 300 13.44 5.19 -16.97
N ARG A 301 14.70 5.46 -16.60
CA ARG A 301 15.30 4.95 -15.36
C ARG A 301 14.54 5.43 -14.12
N SER A 302 14.08 6.68 -14.10
CA SER A 302 13.30 7.23 -13.00
C SER A 302 11.93 6.58 -12.86
N PHE A 303 11.25 6.28 -13.98
CA PHE A 303 9.95 5.61 -14.00
C PHE A 303 10.05 4.15 -13.52
N GLN A 304 11.19 3.52 -13.78
CA GLN A 304 11.47 2.14 -13.35
C GLN A 304 11.98 2.04 -11.91
N PHE A 305 12.25 3.15 -11.22
CA PHE A 305 12.77 3.14 -9.86
C PHE A 305 11.75 2.56 -8.89
N LYS A 306 12.13 1.51 -8.15
CA LYS A 306 11.29 0.86 -7.15
C LYS A 306 11.92 0.94 -5.77
N LYS A 307 11.08 1.14 -4.75
CA LYS A 307 11.52 1.20 -3.36
C LYS A 307 11.78 -0.21 -2.82
N ILE A 308 13.04 -0.49 -2.53
CA ILE A 308 13.48 -1.76 -1.93
C ILE A 308 13.37 -1.67 -0.40
N LEU A 309 12.72 -2.66 0.22
CA LEU A 309 12.63 -2.80 1.67
C LEU A 309 13.96 -3.26 2.27
N MET A 310 14.26 -2.81 3.50
CA MET A 310 15.51 -3.10 4.19
C MET A 310 15.80 -4.62 4.21
N PRO A 311 17.00 -5.08 3.82
CA PRO A 311 17.37 -6.49 3.91
C PRO A 311 17.38 -7.00 5.36
N SER A 312 17.26 -8.31 5.54
CA SER A 312 17.37 -8.98 6.85
C SER A 312 16.36 -8.52 7.91
N THR A 313 15.25 -7.93 7.50
CA THR A 313 14.12 -7.58 8.38
C THR A 313 12.91 -8.41 8.03
N TRP A 314 12.12 -8.79 9.03
CA TRP A 314 10.76 -9.30 8.81
C TRP A 314 9.95 -8.24 8.09
N ILE A 315 9.14 -8.64 7.11
CA ILE A 315 8.22 -7.72 6.44
C ILE A 315 6.82 -8.10 6.86
N VAL A 316 6.07 -7.15 7.41
CA VAL A 316 4.64 -7.31 7.65
C VAL A 316 3.88 -6.50 6.62
N ILE A 317 3.04 -7.18 5.86
CA ILE A 317 2.07 -6.58 4.95
C ILE A 317 0.74 -6.56 5.68
N ARG A 318 0.28 -5.38 6.09
CA ARG A 318 -1.08 -5.23 6.65
C ARG A 318 -2.02 -4.72 5.59
N ILE A 319 -3.12 -5.43 5.40
CA ILE A 319 -4.25 -5.03 4.57
C ILE A 319 -5.46 -4.68 5.44
N ASP A 320 -6.29 -3.75 4.96
CA ASP A 320 -7.45 -3.21 5.70
C ASP A 320 -8.60 -2.88 4.74
N GLY A 321 -9.82 -3.30 5.09
CA GLY A 321 -11.02 -3.09 4.29
C GLY A 321 -11.40 -1.61 4.16
N CYS A 322 -11.41 -1.09 2.93
CA CYS A 322 -11.78 0.30 2.71
C CYS A 322 -13.29 0.52 2.90
N HIS A 323 -13.65 1.45 3.78
CA HIS A 323 -15.04 1.81 4.08
C HIS A 323 -15.90 0.61 4.51
N PHE A 324 -15.31 -0.37 5.20
CA PHE A 324 -15.98 -1.61 5.54
C PHE A 324 -17.13 -1.46 6.53
N HIS A 325 -17.19 -0.36 7.28
CA HIS A 325 -18.41 0.00 8.04
C HIS A 325 -19.62 0.10 7.11
N ARG A 326 -19.53 0.90 6.03
CA ARG A 326 -20.59 1.03 5.02
C ARG A 326 -20.84 -0.30 4.31
N PHE A 327 -19.78 -1.04 4.00
CA PHE A 327 -19.89 -2.36 3.35
C PHE A 327 -20.71 -3.34 4.19
N SER A 328 -20.40 -3.43 5.48
CA SER A 328 -21.08 -4.30 6.42
C SER A 328 -22.54 -3.92 6.64
N ASP A 329 -22.87 -2.62 6.62
CA ASP A 329 -24.24 -2.14 6.76
C ASP A 329 -25.06 -2.46 5.50
N VAL A 330 -24.50 -2.16 4.30
CA VAL A 330 -25.16 -2.39 3.01
C VAL A 330 -25.40 -3.89 2.74
N HIS A 331 -24.51 -4.76 3.21
CA HIS A 331 -24.64 -6.22 3.09
C HIS A 331 -25.24 -6.89 4.34
N GLU A 332 -25.74 -6.09 5.29
CA GLU A 332 -26.49 -6.55 6.47
C GLU A 332 -25.72 -7.61 7.28
N PHE A 333 -24.44 -7.35 7.56
CA PHE A 333 -23.62 -8.23 8.37
C PHE A 333 -24.16 -8.30 9.81
N VAL A 334 -24.12 -9.51 10.38
CA VAL A 334 -24.52 -9.75 11.76
C VAL A 334 -23.63 -8.93 12.70
N LYS A 335 -24.25 -8.28 13.69
CA LYS A 335 -23.57 -7.46 14.69
C LYS A 335 -23.63 -8.10 16.08
N PRO A 336 -22.54 -8.08 16.86
CA PRO A 336 -21.29 -7.36 16.61
C PRO A 336 -20.33 -8.03 15.61
N ASN A 337 -20.44 -9.34 15.41
CA ASN A 337 -19.55 -10.11 14.53
C ASN A 337 -20.34 -11.01 13.58
N ASP A 338 -19.98 -10.98 12.31
CA ASP A 338 -20.52 -11.90 11.31
C ASP A 338 -19.54 -13.04 11.06
N LYS A 339 -19.92 -14.26 11.48
CA LYS A 339 -19.08 -15.45 11.34
C LYS A 339 -18.79 -15.78 9.87
N GLN A 340 -19.74 -15.56 8.97
CA GLN A 340 -19.57 -15.84 7.54
C GLN A 340 -18.57 -14.87 6.93
N ALA A 341 -18.67 -13.58 7.27
CA ALA A 341 -17.72 -12.56 6.82
C ALA A 341 -16.28 -12.86 7.30
N LEU A 342 -16.11 -13.20 8.58
CA LEU A 342 -14.80 -13.53 9.13
C LEU A 342 -14.22 -14.81 8.52
N ASN A 343 -15.06 -15.82 8.29
CA ASN A 343 -14.62 -17.04 7.61
C ASN A 343 -14.23 -16.78 6.14
N LEU A 344 -14.92 -15.87 5.44
CA LEU A 344 -14.54 -15.42 4.10
C LEU A 344 -13.16 -14.73 4.14
N MET A 345 -12.94 -13.80 5.08
CA MET A 345 -11.62 -13.17 5.28
C MET A 345 -10.52 -14.21 5.55
N ASN A 346 -10.79 -15.20 6.40
CA ASN A 346 -9.85 -16.29 6.67
C ASN A 346 -9.56 -17.13 5.41
N ALA A 347 -10.59 -17.44 4.61
CA ALA A 347 -10.43 -18.20 3.37
C ALA A 347 -9.63 -17.44 2.29
N CYS A 348 -9.70 -16.11 2.30
CA CYS A 348 -8.86 -15.23 1.46
C CYS A 348 -7.42 -15.28 1.93
N ALA A 349 -7.17 -15.12 3.24
CA ALA A 349 -5.83 -15.19 3.79
C ALA A 349 -5.16 -16.57 3.60
N VAL A 350 -5.92 -17.67 3.69
CA VAL A 350 -5.40 -19.01 3.34
C VAL A 350 -4.97 -19.07 1.88
N ALA A 351 -5.73 -18.49 0.95
CA ALA A 351 -5.36 -18.47 -0.45
C ALA A 351 -4.06 -17.67 -0.68
N VAL A 352 -3.93 -16.50 -0.05
CA VAL A 352 -2.71 -15.68 -0.09
C VAL A 352 -1.49 -16.43 0.45
N VAL A 353 -1.63 -17.11 1.60
CA VAL A 353 -0.53 -17.90 2.18
C VAL A 353 -0.12 -19.04 1.25
N LYS A 354 -1.09 -19.73 0.62
CA LYS A 354 -0.79 -20.81 -0.33
C LYS A 354 -0.10 -20.32 -1.60
N GLU A 355 -0.51 -19.16 -2.12
CA GLU A 355 0.06 -18.57 -3.33
C GLU A 355 1.48 -18.02 -3.09
N PHE A 356 1.74 -17.49 -1.90
CA PHE A 356 3.03 -16.87 -1.56
C PHE A 356 3.71 -17.59 -0.39
N PRO A 357 4.49 -18.67 -0.65
CA PRO A 357 5.13 -19.49 0.38
C PRO A 357 6.11 -18.76 1.31
N ASP A 358 6.59 -17.58 0.90
CA ASP A 358 7.45 -16.73 1.73
C ASP A 358 6.72 -16.12 2.94
N ILE A 359 5.39 -16.17 2.95
CA ILE A 359 4.56 -15.82 4.10
C ILE A 359 4.57 -16.98 5.09
N VAL A 360 5.12 -16.72 6.29
CA VAL A 360 5.30 -17.74 7.34
C VAL A 360 4.20 -17.71 8.39
N PHE A 361 3.52 -16.57 8.55
CA PHE A 361 2.47 -16.39 9.55
C PHE A 361 1.53 -15.27 9.10
N SER A 362 0.25 -15.43 9.37
CA SER A 362 -0.75 -14.39 9.16
C SER A 362 -1.70 -14.27 10.34
N TYR A 363 -2.13 -13.05 10.64
CA TYR A 363 -3.08 -12.76 11.71
C TYR A 363 -4.19 -11.83 11.21
N GLY A 364 -5.45 -12.21 11.44
CA GLY A 364 -6.61 -11.45 11.00
C GLY A 364 -7.58 -11.10 12.13
N VAL A 365 -8.15 -9.91 12.05
CA VAL A 365 -9.20 -9.41 12.95
C VAL A 365 -10.10 -8.45 12.18
N SER A 366 -11.42 -8.54 12.39
CA SER A 366 -12.39 -7.67 11.72
C SER A 366 -12.22 -7.72 10.19
N ASP A 367 -11.90 -6.58 9.59
CA ASP A 367 -11.67 -6.29 8.18
C ASP A 367 -10.17 -6.12 7.86
N GLU A 368 -9.27 -6.42 8.80
CA GLU A 368 -7.81 -6.35 8.60
C GLU A 368 -7.13 -7.73 8.66
N TYR A 369 -6.04 -7.86 7.90
CA TYR A 369 -5.14 -9.01 7.94
C TYR A 369 -3.67 -8.55 7.87
N SER A 370 -2.81 -9.19 8.65
CA SER A 370 -1.36 -9.00 8.64
C SER A 370 -0.67 -10.26 8.13
N PHE A 371 0.15 -10.16 7.10
CA PHE A 371 0.96 -11.24 6.53
C PHE A 371 2.42 -11.00 6.85
N VAL A 372 3.08 -11.97 7.50
CA VAL A 372 4.48 -11.90 7.92
C VAL A 372 5.34 -12.70 6.94
N LEU A 373 6.23 -12.01 6.23
CA LEU A 373 7.23 -12.63 5.36
C LEU A 373 8.53 -12.85 6.14
N LYS A 374 9.22 -13.96 5.81
CA LYS A 374 10.52 -14.30 6.38
C LYS A 374 11.57 -13.19 6.18
N LYS A 375 12.47 -13.04 7.15
CA LYS A 375 13.46 -11.94 7.18
C LYS A 375 14.42 -11.92 5.98
N ASP A 376 14.71 -13.10 5.45
CA ASP A 376 15.60 -13.41 4.33
C ASP A 376 14.85 -13.55 3.00
N SER A 377 13.56 -13.18 2.98
CA SER A 377 12.74 -13.21 1.76
C SER A 377 13.34 -12.32 0.66
N HIS A 378 13.43 -12.90 -0.54
CA HIS A 378 13.73 -12.19 -1.78
C HIS A 378 12.48 -12.02 -2.65
N PHE A 379 11.28 -12.25 -2.07
CA PHE A 379 10.00 -12.13 -2.76
C PHE A 379 9.87 -10.76 -3.43
N TYR A 380 9.59 -10.76 -4.74
CA TYR A 380 9.61 -9.56 -5.60
C TYR A 380 10.82 -8.65 -5.37
N GLN A 381 12.01 -9.22 -5.13
CA GLN A 381 13.24 -8.48 -4.83
C GLN A 381 13.08 -7.45 -3.68
N ARG A 382 12.11 -7.68 -2.78
CA ARG A 382 11.75 -6.78 -1.68
C ARG A 382 11.19 -5.42 -2.13
N HIS A 383 10.68 -5.31 -3.37
CA HIS A 383 10.00 -4.11 -3.86
C HIS A 383 8.67 -3.96 -3.14
N ALA A 384 8.55 -2.92 -2.31
CA ALA A 384 7.39 -2.75 -1.42
C ALA A 384 6.06 -2.71 -2.19
N SER A 385 6.03 -1.98 -3.30
CA SER A 385 4.83 -1.77 -4.11
C SER A 385 4.36 -3.07 -4.74
N GLU A 386 5.27 -3.89 -5.31
CA GLU A 386 4.94 -5.18 -5.92
C GLU A 386 4.41 -6.20 -4.90
N ILE A 387 5.04 -6.27 -3.72
CA ILE A 387 4.60 -7.18 -2.65
C ILE A 387 3.22 -6.78 -2.14
N VAL A 388 3.03 -5.50 -1.80
CA VAL A 388 1.76 -5.01 -1.25
C VAL A 388 0.64 -5.18 -2.27
N SER A 389 0.85 -4.75 -3.51
CA SER A 389 -0.16 -4.81 -4.55
C SER A 389 -0.54 -6.24 -4.92
N ALA A 390 0.41 -7.17 -5.03
CA ALA A 390 0.12 -8.58 -5.31
C ALA A 390 -0.74 -9.21 -4.21
N ILE A 391 -0.36 -9.01 -2.94
CA ILE A 391 -1.11 -9.58 -1.80
C ILE A 391 -2.51 -8.98 -1.71
N VAL A 392 -2.63 -7.66 -1.81
CA VAL A 392 -3.93 -6.97 -1.74
C VAL A 392 -4.82 -7.37 -2.91
N SER A 393 -4.28 -7.39 -4.14
CA SER A 393 -5.03 -7.75 -5.35
C SER A 393 -5.56 -9.18 -5.27
N LEU A 394 -4.69 -10.15 -4.94
CA LEU A 394 -5.10 -11.54 -4.77
C LEU A 394 -6.15 -11.70 -3.66
N PHE A 395 -5.95 -11.05 -2.51
CA PHE A 395 -6.92 -11.10 -1.40
C PHE A 395 -8.31 -10.62 -1.85
N THR A 396 -8.35 -9.47 -2.53
CA THR A 396 -9.60 -8.89 -3.06
C THR A 396 -10.27 -9.78 -4.09
N SER A 397 -9.47 -10.34 -5.00
CA SER A 397 -9.93 -11.27 -6.03
C SER A 397 -10.59 -12.51 -5.42
N VAL A 398 -9.93 -13.12 -4.43
CA VAL A 398 -10.47 -14.29 -3.72
C VAL A 398 -11.70 -13.94 -2.89
N TYR A 399 -11.75 -12.74 -2.28
CA TYR A 399 -12.90 -12.29 -1.49
C TYR A 399 -14.18 -12.27 -2.33
N ILE A 400 -14.07 -11.85 -3.58
CA ILE A 400 -15.21 -11.77 -4.52
C ILE A 400 -15.55 -13.15 -5.06
N THR A 401 -14.54 -13.89 -5.54
CA THR A 401 -14.76 -15.24 -6.10
C THR A 401 -15.41 -16.17 -5.07
N LYS A 402 -14.98 -16.11 -3.81
CA LYS A 402 -15.53 -16.94 -2.73
C LYS A 402 -16.76 -16.35 -2.04
N TRP A 403 -17.22 -15.15 -2.42
CA TRP A 403 -18.36 -14.50 -1.76
C TRP A 403 -19.57 -15.43 -1.68
N LYS A 404 -19.90 -16.11 -2.78
CA LYS A 404 -21.05 -17.01 -2.87
C LYS A 404 -20.91 -18.27 -2.02
N ASP A 405 -19.69 -18.74 -1.77
CA ASP A 405 -19.43 -19.91 -0.92
C ASP A 405 -19.80 -19.66 0.56
N PHE A 406 -19.72 -18.40 1.00
CA PHE A 406 -20.04 -17.99 2.36
C PHE A 406 -21.40 -17.29 2.47
N PHE A 407 -21.86 -16.66 1.40
CA PHE A 407 -23.11 -15.90 1.36
C PHE A 407 -24.01 -16.34 0.20
N HIS A 408 -24.56 -17.56 0.30
CA HIS A 408 -25.39 -18.15 -0.77
C HIS A 408 -26.55 -17.25 -1.23
N LYS A 409 -27.20 -16.54 -0.30
CA LYS A 409 -28.40 -15.73 -0.57
C LYS A 409 -28.15 -14.23 -0.72
N LYS A 410 -26.95 -13.73 -0.40
CA LYS A 410 -26.65 -12.30 -0.48
C LYS A 410 -25.87 -12.01 -1.76
N GLU A 411 -26.35 -11.06 -2.56
CA GLU A 411 -25.59 -10.53 -3.68
C GLU A 411 -24.53 -9.54 -3.21
N LEU A 412 -23.38 -9.56 -3.87
CA LEU A 412 -22.35 -8.54 -3.69
C LEU A 412 -22.79 -7.28 -4.44
N LYS A 413 -23.19 -6.25 -3.69
CA LYS A 413 -23.85 -5.05 -4.25
C LYS A 413 -22.88 -4.09 -4.93
N TYR A 414 -21.64 -4.00 -4.45
CA TYR A 414 -20.62 -3.14 -5.02
C TYR A 414 -19.20 -3.71 -4.78
N PRO A 415 -18.20 -3.31 -5.58
CA PRO A 415 -16.80 -3.75 -5.47
C PRO A 415 -16.20 -3.51 -4.07
N PRO A 416 -15.83 -4.56 -3.30
CA PRO A 416 -15.02 -4.39 -2.11
C PRO A 416 -13.57 -4.11 -2.51
N TYR A 417 -12.87 -3.31 -1.72
CA TYR A 417 -11.45 -3.07 -1.92
C TYR A 417 -10.74 -2.83 -0.60
N PHE A 418 -9.43 -3.06 -0.59
CA PHE A 418 -8.59 -3.05 0.59
C PHE A 418 -7.40 -2.12 0.35
N ASP A 419 -6.96 -1.43 1.40
CA ASP A 419 -5.66 -0.78 1.40
C ASP A 419 -4.58 -1.74 1.91
N GLY A 420 -3.33 -1.40 1.66
CA GLY A 420 -2.18 -2.20 2.07
C GLY A 420 -0.97 -1.35 2.43
N ARG A 421 -0.14 -1.86 3.33
CA ARG A 421 1.16 -1.26 3.65
C ARG A 421 2.19 -2.31 4.06
N ALA A 422 3.44 -2.07 3.72
CA ALA A 422 4.58 -2.84 4.20
C ALA A 422 5.28 -2.14 5.37
N VAL A 423 5.61 -2.89 6.42
CA VAL A 423 6.41 -2.43 7.57
C VAL A 423 7.53 -3.43 7.84
N CYS A 424 8.75 -2.92 8.01
CA CYS A 424 9.92 -3.73 8.33
C CYS A 424 10.12 -3.80 9.86
N TYR A 425 10.29 -5.02 10.38
CA TYR A 425 10.61 -5.29 11.77
C TYR A 425 11.98 -5.95 11.88
N PRO A 426 12.97 -5.31 12.53
CA PRO A 426 14.35 -5.79 12.51
C PRO A 426 14.62 -6.98 13.43
N SER A 427 13.73 -7.24 14.40
CA SER A 427 13.88 -8.36 15.34
C SER A 427 12.55 -9.08 15.57
N VAL A 428 12.65 -10.34 16.03
CA VAL A 428 11.47 -11.17 16.31
C VAL A 428 10.70 -10.65 17.54
N GLU A 429 11.38 -10.00 18.48
CA GLU A 429 10.77 -9.39 19.65
C GLU A 429 9.82 -8.26 19.24
N ILE A 430 10.27 -7.36 18.36
CA ILE A 430 9.43 -6.24 17.88
C ILE A 430 8.29 -6.77 17.01
N LEU A 431 8.53 -7.80 16.19
CA LEU A 431 7.48 -8.48 15.45
C LEU A 431 6.42 -9.08 16.39
N ARG A 432 6.85 -9.73 17.47
CA ARG A 432 5.94 -10.29 18.49
C ARG A 432 5.15 -9.18 19.17
N ASP A 433 5.77 -8.05 19.49
CA ASP A 433 5.09 -6.91 20.09
C ASP A 433 4.03 -6.32 19.14
N TYR A 434 4.31 -6.27 17.84
CA TYR A 434 3.32 -5.92 16.83
C TYR A 434 2.12 -6.88 16.82
N LEU A 435 2.38 -8.19 16.79
CA LEU A 435 1.31 -9.20 16.77
C LEU A 435 0.49 -9.18 18.06
N ALA A 436 1.14 -9.04 19.22
CA ALA A 436 0.48 -8.88 20.51
C ALA A 436 -0.38 -7.60 20.53
N TRP A 437 0.11 -6.49 19.97
CA TRP A 437 -0.66 -5.27 19.84
C TRP A 437 -1.92 -5.47 19.00
N ARG A 438 -1.84 -6.15 17.85
CA ARG A 438 -3.01 -6.48 17.02
C ARG A 438 -4.02 -7.37 17.77
N GLN A 439 -3.54 -8.33 18.57
CA GLN A 439 -4.42 -9.18 19.36
C GLN A 439 -5.10 -8.46 20.53
N VAL A 440 -4.39 -7.55 21.21
CA VAL A 440 -4.98 -6.70 22.26
C VAL A 440 -6.05 -5.77 21.67
N ASP A 441 -5.78 -5.19 20.50
CA ASP A 441 -6.74 -4.35 19.77
C ASP A 441 -8.01 -5.13 19.41
N CYS A 442 -7.86 -6.38 18.94
CA CYS A 442 -8.97 -7.30 18.72
C CYS A 442 -9.84 -7.48 19.97
N HIS A 443 -9.22 -7.78 21.11
CA HIS A 443 -9.93 -8.01 22.36
C HIS A 443 -10.73 -6.77 22.81
N ILE A 444 -10.08 -5.60 22.79
CA ILE A 444 -10.69 -4.32 23.17
C ILE A 444 -11.87 -4.00 22.26
N ASN A 445 -11.67 -4.05 20.94
CA ASN A 445 -12.69 -3.69 19.96
C ASN A 445 -13.87 -4.67 20.00
N ASN A 446 -13.62 -5.98 20.10
CA ASN A 446 -14.69 -6.96 20.19
C ASN A 446 -15.53 -6.80 21.48
N GLN A 447 -14.88 -6.55 22.62
CA GLN A 447 -15.61 -6.32 23.88
C GLN A 447 -16.47 -5.06 23.80
N TYR A 448 -15.90 -3.96 23.31
CA TYR A 448 -16.64 -2.71 23.09
C TYR A 448 -17.81 -2.90 22.13
N ASN A 449 -17.58 -3.51 20.96
CA ASN A 449 -18.60 -3.72 19.94
C ASN A 449 -19.73 -4.63 20.43
N THR A 450 -19.41 -5.66 21.22
CA THR A 450 -20.44 -6.52 21.83
C THR A 450 -21.33 -5.72 22.76
N CYS A 451 -20.76 -4.94 23.68
CA CYS A 451 -21.56 -4.07 24.55
C CYS A 451 -22.40 -3.06 23.74
N PHE A 452 -21.78 -2.44 22.74
CA PHE A 452 -22.41 -1.41 21.91
C PHE A 452 -23.64 -1.96 21.20
N TRP A 453 -23.52 -3.11 20.55
CA TRP A 453 -24.62 -3.68 19.79
C TRP A 453 -25.71 -4.29 20.68
N GLU A 454 -25.39 -4.80 21.86
CA GLU A 454 -26.43 -5.21 22.82
C GLU A 454 -27.23 -4.03 23.37
N LEU A 455 -26.57 -2.88 23.63
CA LEU A 455 -27.27 -1.65 23.98
C LEU A 455 -28.18 -1.17 22.85
N VAL A 456 -27.72 -1.26 21.59
CA VAL A 456 -28.55 -0.91 20.43
C VAL A 456 -29.75 -1.86 20.30
N LYS A 457 -29.54 -3.17 20.49
CA LYS A 457 -30.62 -4.18 20.49
C LYS A 457 -31.61 -3.98 21.63
N SER A 458 -31.18 -3.41 22.76
CA SER A 458 -32.05 -3.07 23.89
C SER A 458 -32.90 -1.82 23.65
N GLY A 459 -32.89 -1.26 22.43
CA GLY A 459 -33.69 -0.09 22.05
C GLY A 459 -32.98 1.25 22.14
N LYS A 460 -31.69 1.31 22.51
CA LYS A 460 -30.93 2.57 22.50
C LYS A 460 -30.52 2.94 21.07
N SER A 461 -30.48 4.22 20.77
CA SER A 461 -29.84 4.73 19.56
C SER A 461 -28.32 4.48 19.58
N LYS A 462 -27.69 4.49 18.40
CA LYS A 462 -26.22 4.38 18.27
C LYS A 462 -25.49 5.45 19.09
N SER A 463 -26.02 6.68 19.12
CA SER A 463 -25.44 7.80 19.88
C SER A 463 -25.55 7.58 21.40
N GLU A 464 -26.71 7.13 21.88
CA GLU A 464 -26.89 6.80 23.30
C GLU A 464 -26.00 5.65 23.75
N ALA A 465 -25.87 4.60 22.94
CA ALA A 465 -24.97 3.48 23.22
C ALA A 465 -23.50 3.94 23.31
N GLN A 466 -23.06 4.79 22.38
CA GLN A 466 -21.71 5.36 22.41
C GLN A 466 -21.48 6.22 23.66
N ASN A 467 -22.44 7.08 24.02
CA ASN A 467 -22.35 7.92 25.22
C ASN A 467 -22.36 7.08 26.51
N PHE A 468 -23.14 6.01 26.55
CA PHE A 468 -23.18 5.09 27.69
C PHE A 468 -21.84 4.37 27.91
N LEU A 469 -21.16 3.99 26.82
CA LEU A 469 -19.87 3.29 26.90
C LEU A 469 -18.68 4.23 27.10
N LYS A 470 -18.87 5.53 26.97
CA LYS A 470 -17.80 6.53 27.10
C LYS A 470 -17.21 6.50 28.51
N GLY A 471 -15.89 6.32 28.60
CA GLY A 471 -15.15 6.29 29.87
C GLY A 471 -15.23 4.95 30.64
N THR A 472 -16.02 3.98 30.17
CA THR A 472 -16.13 2.66 30.81
C THR A 472 -14.83 1.87 30.71
N GLN A 473 -14.51 1.11 31.77
CA GLN A 473 -13.37 0.20 31.81
C GLN A 473 -13.76 -1.22 31.37
N THR A 474 -12.79 -2.12 31.20
CA THR A 474 -13.02 -3.54 30.85
C THR A 474 -13.98 -4.23 31.83
N GLY A 475 -13.79 -4.03 33.13
CA GLY A 475 -14.66 -4.62 34.15
C GLY A 475 -16.10 -4.11 34.12
N ASP A 476 -16.33 -2.85 33.72
CA ASP A 476 -17.68 -2.29 33.57
C ASP A 476 -18.39 -2.93 32.37
N LYS A 477 -17.67 -3.11 31.26
CA LYS A 477 -18.18 -3.79 30.06
C LYS A 477 -18.52 -5.26 30.35
N GLU A 478 -17.70 -5.98 31.12
CA GLU A 478 -18.02 -7.35 31.55
C GLU A 478 -19.30 -7.42 32.39
N LYS A 479 -19.47 -6.50 33.34
CA LYS A 479 -20.69 -6.42 34.14
C LYS A 479 -21.91 -6.13 33.27
N LEU A 480 -21.78 -5.19 32.32
CA LEU A 480 -22.84 -4.86 31.36
C LEU A 480 -23.22 -6.07 30.50
N LEU A 481 -22.25 -6.81 29.96
CA LEU A 481 -22.53 -8.02 29.17
C LEU A 481 -23.23 -9.08 29.99
N LYS A 482 -22.85 -9.26 31.27
CA LYS A 482 -23.55 -10.16 32.19
C LYS A 482 -25.01 -9.76 32.43
N GLN A 483 -25.33 -8.46 32.46
CA GLN A 483 -26.71 -7.98 32.55
C GLN A 483 -27.55 -8.39 31.33
N PHE A 484 -26.92 -8.47 30.15
CA PHE A 484 -27.53 -9.01 28.93
C PHE A 484 -27.48 -10.55 28.84
N GLY A 485 -27.03 -11.24 29.90
CA GLY A 485 -26.90 -12.70 29.92
C GLY A 485 -25.72 -13.23 29.07
N ILE A 486 -24.78 -12.37 28.67
CA ILE A 486 -23.63 -12.73 27.84
C ILE A 486 -22.39 -12.90 28.71
N ASP A 487 -21.83 -14.11 28.70
CA ASP A 487 -20.48 -14.37 29.20
C ASP A 487 -19.47 -14.16 28.07
N TYR A 488 -18.75 -13.03 28.12
CA TYR A 488 -17.75 -12.69 27.10
C TYR A 488 -16.74 -13.83 26.90
N HIS A 489 -16.25 -14.48 27.97
CA HIS A 489 -15.23 -15.53 27.83
C HIS A 489 -15.73 -16.80 27.12
N LYS A 490 -17.04 -16.99 27.03
CA LYS A 490 -17.68 -18.09 26.28
C LYS A 490 -17.98 -17.75 24.83
N LEU A 491 -17.80 -16.48 24.41
CA LEU A 491 -17.92 -16.13 23.00
C LEU A 491 -16.87 -16.90 22.16
N PRO A 492 -17.17 -17.21 20.89
CA PRO A 492 -16.25 -17.89 19.99
C PRO A 492 -14.84 -17.26 20.01
N ALA A 493 -13.80 -18.10 20.07
CA ALA A 493 -12.42 -17.64 20.16
C ALA A 493 -12.04 -16.72 18.99
N MET A 494 -12.52 -17.02 17.78
CA MET A 494 -12.32 -16.18 16.59
C MET A 494 -12.73 -14.72 16.79
N PHE A 495 -13.81 -14.46 17.53
CA PHE A 495 -14.28 -13.10 17.78
C PHE A 495 -13.41 -12.38 18.82
N ARG A 496 -12.87 -13.12 19.80
CA ARG A 496 -12.13 -12.55 20.93
C ARG A 496 -10.64 -12.42 20.70
N GLN A 497 -10.08 -13.27 19.85
CA GLN A 497 -8.64 -13.50 19.71
C GLN A 497 -8.19 -13.44 18.25
N GLY A 498 -9.11 -13.23 17.31
CA GLY A 498 -8.82 -13.23 15.88
C GLY A 498 -8.53 -14.61 15.31
N SER A 499 -7.90 -14.62 14.15
CA SER A 499 -7.52 -15.83 13.40
C SER A 499 -6.02 -15.81 13.12
N SER A 500 -5.34 -16.91 13.43
CA SER A 500 -3.94 -17.14 13.08
C SER A 500 -3.86 -18.17 11.97
N ILE A 501 -3.04 -17.91 10.96
CA ILE A 501 -2.86 -18.79 9.81
C ILE A 501 -1.37 -19.04 9.61
N PHE A 502 -0.97 -20.31 9.53
CA PHE A 502 0.43 -20.71 9.38
C PHE A 502 0.54 -22.10 8.77
N TRP A 503 1.74 -22.47 8.33
CA TRP A 503 2.04 -23.79 7.77
C TRP A 503 2.13 -24.86 8.86
N ASP A 504 1.66 -26.08 8.59
CA ASP A 504 1.80 -27.19 9.52
C ASP A 504 3.28 -27.52 9.79
N LYS A 505 3.58 -27.97 11.01
CA LYS A 505 4.95 -28.18 11.52
C LYS A 505 5.71 -29.26 10.73
N GLU A 506 5.01 -30.27 10.22
CA GLU A 506 5.60 -31.31 9.38
C GLU A 506 6.09 -30.75 8.05
N ASP A 507 5.41 -29.75 7.49
CA ASP A 507 5.79 -29.09 6.23
C ASP A 507 6.92 -28.06 6.39
N ILE A 508 7.09 -27.48 7.59
CA ILE A 508 8.19 -26.54 7.89
C ILE A 508 9.55 -27.26 7.87
N THR A 509 9.61 -28.51 8.31
CA THR A 509 10.86 -29.30 8.34
C THR A 509 11.37 -29.58 6.92
N MET A 510 10.45 -29.84 5.98
CA MET A 510 10.73 -30.00 4.54
C MET A 510 11.15 -28.69 3.84
N MET A 511 10.86 -27.51 4.40
CA MET A 511 11.27 -26.22 3.82
C MET A 511 12.75 -25.89 4.08
N HIS A 512 13.36 -26.51 5.09
CA HIS A 512 14.76 -26.28 5.45
C HIS A 512 15.73 -27.30 4.81
N GLU A 513 15.22 -28.40 4.25
CA GLU A 513 16.00 -29.44 3.58
C GLU A 513 15.80 -29.35 2.05
N ASN A 514 16.85 -29.02 1.32
CA ASN A 514 16.86 -29.06 -0.15
C ASN A 514 16.86 -30.54 -0.62
N GLU A 515 15.71 -31.20 -0.74
CA GLU A 515 15.63 -32.51 -1.40
C GLU A 515 14.48 -32.66 -2.42
N LYS A 516 14.73 -33.55 -3.38
CA LYS A 516 14.10 -33.76 -4.70
C LYS A 516 12.62 -34.15 -4.67
N PRO A 517 11.86 -33.96 -5.79
CA PRO A 517 10.42 -34.16 -5.82
C PRO A 517 10.08 -35.65 -5.91
N GLY A 518 9.56 -36.20 -4.83
CA GLY A 518 9.06 -37.57 -4.76
C GLY A 518 7.92 -37.70 -3.77
N GLY A 519 6.69 -37.41 -4.23
CA GLY A 519 5.44 -37.58 -3.47
C GLY A 519 4.75 -36.26 -3.14
N ASN A 520 3.55 -36.04 -3.69
CA ASN A 520 2.65 -34.94 -3.33
C ASN A 520 2.21 -35.07 -1.86
N SER A 521 3.02 -34.64 -0.88
CA SER A 521 2.46 -34.23 0.41
C SER A 521 1.80 -32.86 0.18
N LEU A 522 0.47 -32.83 0.25
CA LEU A 522 -0.29 -31.60 0.15
C LEU A 522 0.05 -30.74 1.37
N LYS A 523 0.93 -29.74 1.18
CA LYS A 523 1.31 -28.80 2.23
C LYS A 523 0.06 -28.18 2.86
N ARG A 524 -0.11 -28.36 4.16
CA ARG A 524 -1.33 -28.01 4.88
C ARG A 524 -1.17 -26.64 5.55
N VAL A 525 -2.10 -25.74 5.23
CA VAL A 525 -2.25 -24.47 5.94
C VAL A 525 -3.25 -24.66 7.07
N ILE A 526 -2.83 -24.30 8.29
CA ILE A 526 -3.62 -24.37 9.50
C ILE A 526 -4.29 -23.01 9.75
N VAL A 527 -5.56 -23.03 10.17
CA VAL A 527 -6.27 -21.86 10.70
C VAL A 527 -6.61 -22.16 12.16
N GLU A 528 -6.11 -21.35 13.08
CA GLU A 528 -6.30 -21.52 14.52
C GLU A 528 -6.78 -20.23 15.19
N HIS A 529 -7.52 -20.40 16.28
CA HIS A 529 -8.03 -19.33 17.13
C HIS A 529 -7.57 -19.61 18.57
N TYR A 530 -6.33 -19.24 18.90
CA TYR A 530 -5.72 -19.59 20.19
C TYR A 530 -6.52 -19.06 21.39
N LEU A 531 -6.72 -19.92 22.38
CA LEU A 531 -7.01 -19.54 23.77
C LEU A 531 -5.67 -19.49 24.51
N SER A 532 -5.38 -18.43 25.25
CA SER A 532 -4.14 -18.26 26.04
C SER A 532 -3.96 -19.26 27.19
N ASN A 533 -4.71 -20.37 27.23
CA ASN A 533 -4.72 -21.34 28.33
C ASN A 533 -4.55 -22.80 27.86
N THR A 534 -3.50 -23.07 27.10
CA THR A 534 -2.92 -24.41 27.04
C THR A 534 -1.47 -24.30 27.48
N LYS A 535 -1.19 -24.73 28.71
CA LYS A 535 0.17 -25.01 29.18
C LYS A 535 0.86 -25.86 28.10
N LEU A 536 1.83 -25.28 27.42
CA LEU A 536 2.84 -26.02 26.67
C LEU A 536 3.46 -27.02 27.65
N LYS A 537 3.00 -28.28 27.62
CA LYS A 537 3.72 -29.40 28.20
C LYS A 537 4.97 -29.57 27.35
N THR A 538 6.05 -28.91 27.74
CA THR A 538 7.39 -29.22 27.28
C THR A 538 7.73 -30.65 27.73
N ARG A 539 7.52 -31.63 26.85
CA ARG A 539 8.25 -32.89 26.90
C ARG A 539 9.63 -32.61 26.31
N PHE A 540 10.61 -32.36 27.17
CA PHE A 540 12.02 -32.48 26.77
C PHE A 540 12.37 -33.98 26.71
N PRO A 541 12.91 -34.50 25.59
CA PRO A 541 13.56 -35.79 25.59
C PRO A 541 14.84 -35.69 26.42
N ASN A 542 15.04 -36.65 27.33
CA ASN A 542 16.29 -36.88 28.04
C ASN A 542 17.48 -36.85 27.07
N GLN A 543 18.44 -35.95 27.30
CA GLN A 543 19.78 -36.11 26.74
C GLN A 543 20.77 -36.53 27.83
N ASN A 544 21.65 -37.41 27.39
CA ASN A 544 22.53 -38.25 28.16
C ASN A 544 23.45 -37.48 29.11
N LYS A 545 23.63 -38.08 30.30
CA LYS A 545 24.78 -37.87 31.16
C LYS A 545 26.07 -38.12 30.37
N SER A 546 26.90 -37.10 30.22
CA SER A 546 28.34 -37.30 30.11
C SER A 546 29.02 -36.41 31.15
N SER A 547 29.85 -37.06 31.95
CA SER A 547 30.60 -36.56 33.08
C SER A 547 31.78 -35.72 32.63
N CYS A 548 31.94 -34.53 33.20
CA CYS A 548 33.25 -33.96 33.52
C CYS A 548 33.05 -32.93 34.64
N GLY A 549 33.59 -33.23 35.82
CA GLY A 549 33.57 -32.34 36.97
C GLY A 549 34.70 -31.33 36.91
N PHE A 550 34.52 -30.18 37.55
CA PHE A 550 35.53 -29.54 38.40
C PHE A 550 34.85 -28.50 39.32
N THR A 551 34.99 -28.76 40.62
CA THR A 551 35.09 -27.84 41.79
C THR A 551 34.10 -26.68 42.01
N ARG A 552 33.37 -26.78 43.13
CA ARG A 552 32.62 -25.71 43.82
C ARG A 552 33.54 -24.81 44.65
N VAL A 553 33.22 -23.51 44.70
CA VAL A 553 33.37 -22.62 45.89
C VAL A 553 32.10 -21.72 45.98
N PRO A 554 31.53 -21.42 47.17
CA PRO A 554 30.13 -20.97 47.32
C PRO A 554 29.97 -19.45 47.62
N VAL A 555 28.73 -19.05 47.98
CA VAL A 555 28.26 -17.76 48.57
C VAL A 555 27.67 -16.78 47.53
N ALA A 556 26.49 -16.14 47.64
CA ALA A 556 25.37 -16.07 48.59
C ALA A 556 24.08 -15.73 47.79
N GLY A 557 22.91 -16.13 48.31
CA GLY A 557 21.61 -15.86 47.67
C GLY A 557 21.09 -14.42 47.85
N PRO A 558 20.07 -13.99 47.09
CA PRO A 558 19.31 -12.79 47.40
C PRO A 558 17.98 -13.11 48.08
N VAL A 559 17.73 -12.30 49.09
CA VAL A 559 16.56 -12.16 49.93
C VAL A 559 15.31 -11.84 49.10
N CYS A 560 14.21 -12.48 49.47
CA CYS A 560 12.85 -12.17 49.07
C CYS A 560 12.37 -10.92 49.82
N SER A 561 11.86 -9.91 49.11
CA SER A 561 10.98 -8.90 49.71
C SER A 561 9.83 -8.55 48.78
N THR A 562 8.65 -9.00 49.22
CA THR A 562 7.32 -8.61 48.79
C THR A 562 7.08 -7.14 49.14
N ILE A 563 6.62 -6.31 48.21
CA ILE A 563 5.98 -5.02 48.54
C ILE A 563 4.64 -4.91 47.82
N SER A 564 3.64 -4.61 48.65
CA SER A 564 2.21 -4.48 48.42
C SER A 564 1.80 -3.26 47.59
N SER A 565 0.58 -3.37 47.07
CA SER A 565 -0.27 -2.34 46.45
C SER A 565 -0.24 -0.95 47.10
N ALA A 566 -0.19 0.10 46.27
CA ALA A 566 -0.70 1.44 46.61
C ALA A 566 -1.48 2.03 45.42
N LYS A 567 -2.71 2.47 45.72
CA LYS A 567 -3.59 3.30 44.87
C LYS A 567 -2.93 4.67 44.63
N VAL A 568 -3.08 5.22 43.43
CA VAL A 568 -2.91 6.67 43.19
C VAL A 568 -4.08 7.15 42.33
N GLU A 569 -4.89 8.03 42.92
CA GLU A 569 -5.91 8.85 42.26
C GLU A 569 -5.23 9.91 41.38
N THR A 570 -5.64 10.01 40.12
CA THR A 570 -5.17 11.06 39.19
C THR A 570 -6.16 12.21 39.14
N THR A 571 -5.82 13.31 39.81
CA THR A 571 -6.28 14.66 39.44
C THR A 571 -5.11 15.42 38.80
N CYS A 572 -5.39 16.07 37.67
CA CYS A 572 -4.41 16.78 36.83
C CYS A 572 -3.75 17.95 37.57
N ARG A 573 -2.50 17.80 38.02
CA ARG A 573 -1.53 18.90 38.19
C ARG A 573 -0.09 18.43 37.94
N SER A 574 0.59 19.12 37.01
CA SER A 574 2.05 19.26 36.87
C SER A 574 2.93 18.02 37.11
N PHE A 575 3.22 17.26 36.05
CA PHE A 575 4.32 16.29 36.05
C PHE A 575 5.68 17.00 35.90
N VAL A 576 6.41 17.12 37.01
CA VAL A 576 7.87 17.15 37.01
C VAL A 576 8.32 15.69 37.15
N PRO A 577 9.11 15.10 36.23
CA PRO A 577 9.43 13.68 36.30
C PRO A 577 10.31 13.36 37.52
N THR A 578 9.84 12.43 38.34
CA THR A 578 10.53 11.82 39.48
C THR A 578 11.68 10.88 39.05
N SER A 579 12.24 11.03 37.85
CA SER A 579 13.28 10.15 37.29
C SER A 579 14.72 10.67 37.45
N MET A 580 14.94 11.87 38.02
CA MET A 580 16.30 12.40 38.23
C MET A 580 17.06 11.78 39.40
N LYS A 581 16.40 11.08 40.34
CA LYS A 581 17.10 10.35 41.42
C LYS A 581 17.80 9.07 40.94
N ALA A 582 17.42 8.54 39.77
CA ALA A 582 18.06 7.33 39.22
C ALA A 582 19.31 7.64 38.37
N LEU A 583 19.45 8.87 37.87
CA LEU A 583 20.59 9.29 37.04
C LEU A 583 21.81 9.77 37.86
N SER A 584 21.64 10.10 39.14
CA SER A 584 22.76 10.46 40.03
C SER A 584 23.53 9.25 40.58
N LEU A 585 23.04 8.03 40.36
CA LEU A 585 23.63 6.79 40.89
C LEU A 585 24.51 6.04 39.86
N TRP A 586 24.55 6.51 38.61
CA TRP A 586 25.36 5.91 37.54
C TRP A 586 26.26 6.99 36.90
N SER A 587 27.50 7.09 37.40
CA SER A 587 28.64 7.84 36.84
C SER A 587 28.90 9.28 37.37
N PRO A 588 30.07 9.58 37.97
CA PRO A 588 30.36 10.84 38.67
C PRO A 588 30.91 11.97 37.76
N VAL A 589 30.56 12.04 36.46
CA VAL A 589 31.21 12.97 35.51
C VAL A 589 30.21 13.77 34.66
N LEU A 590 29.23 14.39 35.31
CA LEU A 590 28.39 15.42 34.67
C LEU A 590 28.46 16.69 35.52
N THR A 591 29.14 17.71 35.01
CA THR A 591 29.16 19.03 35.64
C THR A 591 27.81 19.75 35.45
N TYR A 592 27.40 20.51 36.46
CA TYR A 592 26.14 21.27 36.54
C TYR A 592 25.76 22.06 35.25
N PRO A 593 26.71 22.67 34.50
CA PRO A 593 26.40 23.41 33.27
C PRO A 593 25.82 22.53 32.14
N THR A 594 26.21 21.26 32.08
CA THR A 594 25.81 20.33 31.02
C THR A 594 24.38 19.81 31.24
N LEU A 595 24.03 19.59 32.52
CA LEU A 595 22.66 19.29 32.95
C LEU A 595 21.72 20.48 32.71
N ALA A 596 22.16 21.71 33.00
CA ALA A 596 21.38 22.92 32.77
C ALA A 596 21.07 23.14 31.28
N ARG A 597 22.02 22.88 30.38
CA ARG A 597 21.81 22.97 28.91
C ARG A 597 20.85 21.90 28.39
N LEU A 598 20.88 20.68 28.96
CA LEU A 598 19.93 19.62 28.62
C LEU A 598 18.50 19.96 29.05
N VAL A 599 18.35 20.54 30.25
CA VAL A 599 17.06 21.02 30.77
C VAL A 599 16.53 22.18 29.92
N LEU A 600 17.38 23.11 29.50
CA LEU A 600 16.99 24.24 28.64
C LEU A 600 16.55 23.77 27.24
N ALA A 601 17.28 22.80 26.65
CA ALA A 601 16.91 22.22 25.35
C ALA A 601 15.56 21.48 25.41
N LEU A 602 15.31 20.72 26.47
CA LEU A 602 14.02 20.06 26.71
C LEU A 602 12.89 21.07 26.98
N HIS A 603 13.17 22.18 27.67
CA HIS A 603 12.19 23.25 27.90
C HIS A 603 11.85 24.03 26.63
N VAL A 604 12.84 24.29 25.76
CA VAL A 604 12.65 24.97 24.47
C VAL A 604 11.90 24.07 23.49
N LEU A 605 12.22 22.77 23.43
CA LEU A 605 11.45 21.79 22.67
C LEU A 605 10.00 21.67 23.16
N ALA A 606 9.78 21.68 24.48
CA ALA A 606 8.44 21.66 25.07
C ALA A 606 7.64 22.97 24.86
N LYS A 607 8.32 24.12 24.77
CA LYS A 607 7.68 25.42 24.46
C LYS A 607 7.37 25.59 22.97
N LEU A 608 8.29 25.21 22.08
CA LEU A 608 8.06 25.21 20.62
C LEU A 608 6.93 24.25 20.21
N TRP A 609 6.69 23.18 20.99
CA TRP A 609 5.59 22.24 20.78
C TRP A 609 4.27 22.60 21.48
N LYS A 610 4.23 23.60 22.37
CA LYS A 610 2.97 24.05 23.00
C LYS A 610 2.14 24.99 22.12
N GLY A 611 2.75 25.61 21.11
CA GLY A 611 2.06 26.53 20.19
C GLY A 611 1.28 25.85 19.07
N VAL A 612 1.39 24.54 18.92
CA VAL A 612 0.71 23.79 17.86
C VAL A 612 0.28 22.45 18.48
N TRP A 613 -1.01 22.11 18.38
CA TRP A 613 -1.64 20.83 18.74
C TRP A 613 -2.12 20.63 20.19
N THR A 614 -3.40 20.26 20.28
CA THR A 614 -4.08 19.78 21.48
C THR A 614 -3.68 18.32 21.77
N SER A 615 -3.07 18.11 22.95
CA SER A 615 -3.00 16.88 23.76
C SER A 615 -3.43 15.55 23.11
N LYS A 616 -2.48 14.78 22.52
CA LYS A 616 -2.47 13.28 22.47
C LYS A 616 -1.32 12.72 21.58
N ILE A 617 -0.08 12.78 22.05
CA ILE A 617 1.07 12.06 21.45
C ILE A 617 1.85 11.37 22.57
N ARG A 618 2.19 10.09 22.39
CA ARG A 618 3.20 9.41 23.22
C ARG A 618 4.55 9.52 22.51
N ALA A 619 5.55 10.07 23.20
CA ALA A 619 6.92 10.13 22.72
C ALA A 619 7.82 9.24 23.59
N SER A 620 8.72 8.48 22.97
CA SER A 620 9.83 7.80 23.64
C SER A 620 11.14 8.48 23.27
N LEU A 621 11.93 8.78 24.29
CA LEU A 621 13.27 9.36 24.14
C LEU A 621 14.30 8.26 24.41
N MET A 622 15.22 8.08 23.47
CA MET A 622 16.31 7.13 23.58
C MET A 622 17.64 7.90 23.54
N MET A 623 18.56 7.57 24.44
CA MET A 623 19.89 8.20 24.47
C MET A 623 20.95 7.11 24.38
N THR A 624 21.77 7.17 23.34
CA THR A 624 22.85 6.20 23.09
C THR A 624 24.20 6.90 23.20
N ARG A 625 25.09 6.34 24.02
CA ARG A 625 26.46 6.86 24.19
C ARG A 625 27.39 6.28 23.12
N LEU A 626 28.10 7.14 22.41
CA LEU A 626 29.19 6.80 21.51
C LEU A 626 30.53 7.24 22.11
N LYS A 627 31.65 6.76 21.57
CA LYS A 627 33.01 7.04 22.07
C LYS A 627 33.35 8.54 22.14
N CYS A 628 32.67 9.39 21.38
CA CYS A 628 32.90 10.82 21.29
C CYS A 628 31.64 11.69 21.55
N GLY A 629 30.56 11.14 22.12
CA GLY A 629 29.37 11.93 22.45
C GLY A 629 28.12 11.11 22.78
N PHE A 630 26.98 11.79 22.88
CA PHE A 630 25.66 11.17 23.08
C PHE A 630 24.77 11.47 21.87
N VAL A 631 24.00 10.48 21.41
CA VAL A 631 22.94 10.64 20.41
C VAL A 631 21.60 10.53 21.12
N LEU A 632 20.74 11.54 20.98
CA LEU A 632 19.35 11.49 21.42
C LEU A 632 18.44 11.20 20.21
N GLY A 633 17.64 10.15 20.28
CA GLY A 633 16.54 9.87 19.37
C GLY A 633 15.20 10.09 20.06
N CYS A 634 14.26 10.75 19.39
CA CYS A 634 12.87 10.89 19.84
C CYS A 634 11.96 10.20 18.83
N ALA A 635 11.15 9.24 19.28
CA ALA A 635 10.13 8.60 18.48
C ALA A 635 8.75 9.02 19.01
N ALA A 636 7.97 9.72 18.19
CA ALA A 636 6.61 10.12 18.51
C ALA A 636 5.61 9.26 17.74
N TYR A 637 4.58 8.75 18.43
CA TYR A 637 3.51 7.96 17.84
C TYR A 637 2.17 8.67 18.06
N PRO A 638 1.31 8.80 17.03
CA PRO A 638 -0.07 9.21 17.25
C PRO A 638 -0.79 8.11 18.04
N SER A 639 -1.45 8.48 19.13
CA SER A 639 -2.48 7.59 19.68
C SER A 639 -3.60 7.53 18.65
N SER A 640 -4.01 6.32 18.27
CA SER A 640 -5.24 6.08 17.52
C SER A 640 -6.37 6.96 18.06
N ASP A 641 -7.03 7.71 17.18
CA ASP A 641 -8.05 8.75 17.41
C ASP A 641 -7.55 10.20 17.47
N VAL A 642 -7.01 10.70 16.34
CA VAL A 642 -7.01 12.15 16.05
C VAL A 642 -7.72 12.38 14.72
N VAL A 643 -8.93 12.94 14.80
CA VAL A 643 -9.60 13.61 13.68
C VAL A 643 -9.07 15.04 13.65
N LEU A 644 -8.47 15.44 12.54
CA LEU A 644 -8.10 16.83 12.29
C LEU A 644 -9.34 17.60 11.81
N GLU A 645 -10.00 18.32 12.71
CA GLU A 645 -10.94 19.37 12.32
C GLU A 645 -10.14 20.61 11.88
N THR A 646 -10.23 20.95 10.60
CA THR A 646 -9.66 22.18 10.06
C THR A 646 -10.60 23.35 10.40
N HIS A 647 -10.19 24.21 11.33
CA HIS A 647 -10.83 25.52 11.50
C HIS A 647 -10.46 26.45 10.33
N ARG A 648 -11.37 27.37 9.98
CA ARG A 648 -11.15 28.41 8.95
C ARG A 648 -10.07 29.39 9.41
N GLU A 649 -9.35 29.92 8.42
CA GLU A 649 -8.09 30.70 8.51
C GLU A 649 -8.18 32.07 9.21
N GLU A 650 -9.31 32.44 9.83
CA GLU A 650 -9.54 33.81 10.33
C GLU A 650 -9.31 34.02 11.83
N GLU A 651 -8.91 32.99 12.61
CA GLU A 651 -8.78 33.11 14.08
C GLU A 651 -7.37 32.97 14.67
N LEU A 652 -6.29 33.16 13.90
CA LEU A 652 -4.92 33.13 14.45
C LEU A 652 -4.10 34.36 14.05
N THR A 653 -4.40 35.50 14.66
CA THR A 653 -3.42 36.57 14.90
C THR A 653 -3.10 36.61 16.39
N GLY A 654 -1.83 36.38 16.73
CA GLY A 654 -1.33 36.36 18.11
C GLY A 654 0.00 35.65 18.25
#